data_AF-A0A1R4IJB4-F1
#
_entry.id   AF-A0A1R4IJB4-F1
#
_cell.length_a   1.000
_cell.length_b   1.000
_cell.length_c   1.000
_cell.angle_alpha   90.00
_cell.angle_beta   90.00
_cell.angle_gamma   90.00
#
_symmetry.space_group_name_H-M   'P 1'
#
loop_
_entity.id
_entity.type
_entity.pdbx_description
1 polymer ?
#
loop_
_entity_poly.entity_id
_entity_poly.type
_entity_poly.pdbx_seq_one_letter_code
_entity_poly.pdbx_strand_id
1 'polypeptide(L)'
;MSTAEAVAATSTPADPWSSWLRSRADVRARRGLERRADPPEPGTPSSDVVDLAANDYLGLAAHPDVRAAAARVATEGPVGARASRVVTGTHPAHADLESAAAALAGADAALAFSSGYTANLGVLGALAGPGTAFLLDEHAHASLRDGAALAATARSGAFTSLPGASVTTVEHNSVPAFRAALDRLRAEGRARRIVLVVESLYSVLGDEADLPALAALAAEHGALLVVDEAHSLGVVPGGSRAGALGLWAGQAPVVVTATCSKALGGQGGLALFGGPDAQSWRDHVLNTARTFVFDTALAPVLAASAAAACRIAATGEPAARLARARETAVDVLTRRPELAGHVEVGAGAVHSIRMPGPEQAVAAAAELRAHGVLVGCFRPPSVPDGVARLRVSVTTAVPEPRLRAALEAVASVAARAWGASTGCPFSHGDPRPEAVRGDHLRISDPADLRRVLTDPGTFASDNALTAVVPLSGPARRILAAARFRLPPVLAFAGGEEHRAVRRVVAPFFSPAKVREARGRILATTRTALTAALADTGRAGGAVDLATTVAAAVPARVMSALTGVPNPPEAQLHRWSADSLELFWGWPDEDRQLRLARSAADFHRWLRGAVVEARGDDAQPGNLFAALHEAGVDDERIVSLGYFLVIAGQETTRLLISTALTRALADPARWAALGAGADGGAGADAAEAAAAELVAECLRTSSSVPTWRRLATADVRVGEHEIRAGDELLLHLSGEQHDDARLAFGFGLHRCLGAGLAELETALVVREVARLLPGARLTGPPATWLRLLSFQAPQHVLVTPGPWHGGEDTRIEQSGVDACASRS
;
A
#
# COMPACT_ATOMS: atom_id res chain seq x y z
N MET A 1 9.69 18.20 55.96
CA MET A 1 8.61 18.69 55.09
C MET A 1 8.01 17.49 54.38
N SER A 2 6.73 17.26 54.61
CA SER A 2 5.99 16.05 54.25
C SER A 2 5.74 15.98 52.74
N THR A 3 5.65 14.75 52.26
CA THR A 3 5.34 14.21 50.92
C THR A 3 3.98 14.64 50.34
N ALA A 4 3.48 15.84 50.65
CA ALA A 4 2.13 16.30 50.30
C ALA A 4 2.08 17.48 49.29
N GLU A 5 3.21 18.12 48.96
CA GLU A 5 3.19 19.35 48.14
C GLU A 5 3.69 19.20 46.70
N ALA A 6 4.13 18.01 46.27
CA ALA A 6 4.57 17.78 44.88
C ALA A 6 3.48 17.17 43.97
N VAL A 7 2.23 17.02 44.45
CA VAL A 7 1.09 16.50 43.67
C VAL A 7 0.09 17.61 43.33
N ALA A 8 0.53 18.87 43.32
CA ALA A 8 -0.29 20.04 42.99
C ALA A 8 0.21 20.78 41.73
N ALA A 9 0.50 20.03 40.66
CA ALA A 9 0.42 20.57 39.30
C ALA A 9 -0.88 20.06 38.70
N THR A 10 -1.92 20.86 38.87
CA THR A 10 -3.28 20.71 38.37
C THR A 10 -3.33 20.26 36.91
N SER A 11 -3.47 18.96 36.64
CA SER A 11 -4.04 18.51 35.38
C SER A 11 -5.54 18.75 35.50
N THR A 12 -6.01 19.91 35.03
CA THR A 12 -7.44 20.10 34.77
C THR A 12 -7.93 18.87 34.00
N PRO A 13 -8.96 18.14 34.48
CA PRO A 13 -9.48 17.02 33.72
C PRO A 13 -9.82 17.55 32.34
N ALA A 14 -9.13 17.00 31.33
CA ALA A 14 -9.36 17.40 29.95
C ALA A 14 -10.87 17.32 29.70
N ASP A 15 -11.47 18.47 29.36
CA ASP A 15 -12.89 18.54 29.01
C ASP A 15 -13.21 17.36 28.05
N PRO A 16 -14.30 16.60 28.31
CA PRO A 16 -14.58 15.37 27.58
C PRO A 16 -14.63 15.60 26.07
N TRP A 17 -15.05 16.79 25.62
CA TRP A 17 -15.02 17.16 24.20
C TRP A 17 -13.60 17.31 23.68
N SER A 18 -12.74 18.04 24.38
CA SER A 18 -11.33 18.22 24.05
C SER A 18 -10.56 16.90 24.04
N SER A 19 -10.85 16.01 25.01
CA SER A 19 -10.29 14.66 25.06
C SER A 19 -10.73 13.81 23.87
N TRP A 20 -12.03 13.80 23.56
CA TRP A 20 -12.57 13.12 22.40
C TRP A 20 -12.00 13.67 21.08
N LEU A 21 -11.92 14.99 20.91
CA LEU A 21 -11.35 15.63 19.71
C LEU A 21 -9.89 15.23 19.49
N ARG A 22 -9.06 15.22 20.54
CA ARG A 22 -7.67 14.74 20.48
C ARG A 22 -7.61 13.26 20.12
N SER A 23 -8.41 12.42 20.77
CA SER A 23 -8.51 11.00 20.42
C SER A 23 -8.87 10.77 18.95
N ARG A 24 -9.84 11.55 18.40
CA ARG A 24 -10.20 11.47 16.98
C ARG A 24 -9.09 12.01 16.07
N ALA A 25 -8.33 13.01 16.51
CA ALA A 25 -7.14 13.49 15.79
C ALA A 25 -6.06 12.42 15.72
N ASP A 26 -5.71 11.80 16.85
CA ASP A 26 -4.74 10.71 16.91
C ASP A 26 -5.14 9.53 16.02
N VAL A 27 -6.43 9.16 16.00
CA VAL A 27 -6.94 8.11 15.10
C VAL A 27 -6.79 8.49 13.63
N ARG A 28 -7.04 9.75 13.26
CA ARG A 28 -6.83 10.23 11.87
C ARG A 28 -5.35 10.24 11.51
N ALA A 29 -4.48 10.71 12.40
CA ALA A 29 -3.04 10.73 12.20
C ALA A 29 -2.47 9.32 12.01
N ARG A 30 -2.79 8.39 12.93
CA ARG A 30 -2.34 6.98 12.87
C ARG A 30 -2.82 6.24 11.62
N ARG A 31 -4.00 6.59 11.09
CA ARG A 31 -4.53 6.00 9.85
C ARG A 31 -4.10 6.73 8.59
N GLY A 32 -3.28 7.78 8.71
CA GLY A 32 -2.89 8.62 7.58
C GLY A 32 -4.11 9.21 6.86
N LEU A 33 -5.10 9.72 7.59
CA LEU A 33 -6.35 10.28 7.05
C LEU A 33 -6.49 11.80 7.25
N GLU A 34 -5.43 12.47 7.74
CA GLU A 34 -5.43 13.92 7.92
C GLU A 34 -5.47 14.67 6.59
N ARG A 35 -6.38 15.65 6.48
CA ARG A 35 -6.54 16.51 5.30
C ARG A 35 -6.12 17.93 5.67
N ARG A 36 -5.48 18.62 4.74
CA ARG A 36 -5.16 20.06 4.85
C ARG A 36 -5.75 20.79 3.65
N ALA A 37 -6.20 22.01 3.88
CA ALA A 37 -6.74 22.90 2.85
C ALA A 37 -5.82 24.12 2.76
N ASP A 38 -4.59 23.87 2.32
CA ASP A 38 -3.59 24.92 2.20
C ASP A 38 -3.73 25.59 0.81
N PRO A 39 -3.85 26.92 0.73
CA PRO A 39 -3.83 27.60 -0.56
C PRO A 39 -2.47 27.37 -1.24
N PRO A 40 -2.39 27.45 -2.58
CA PRO A 40 -1.11 27.53 -3.25
C PRO A 40 -0.29 28.70 -2.69
N GLU A 41 1.01 28.54 -2.50
CA GLU A 41 1.86 29.64 -2.04
C GLU A 41 1.77 30.83 -3.02
N PRO A 42 1.63 32.08 -2.53
CA PRO A 42 1.63 33.25 -3.39
C PRO A 42 2.97 33.36 -4.14
N GLY A 43 2.94 33.33 -5.48
CA GLY A 43 4.12 33.54 -6.33
C GLY A 43 4.62 32.29 -7.07
N THR A 44 4.07 31.10 -6.81
CA THR A 44 4.31 29.94 -7.68
C THR A 44 3.64 30.17 -9.03
N PRO A 45 4.35 30.21 -10.16
CA PRO A 45 3.73 30.41 -11.46
C PRO A 45 2.73 29.28 -11.73
N SER A 46 1.44 29.61 -11.85
CA SER A 46 0.41 28.62 -12.22
C SER A 46 0.61 28.08 -13.65
N SER A 47 1.46 28.74 -14.45
CA SER A 47 1.78 28.37 -15.83
C SER A 47 2.64 27.12 -15.96
N ASP A 48 3.36 26.72 -14.91
CA ASP A 48 4.37 25.65 -14.98
C ASP A 48 3.83 24.29 -14.51
N VAL A 49 2.68 24.30 -13.82
CA VAL A 49 2.03 23.09 -13.30
C VAL A 49 0.91 22.62 -14.23
N VAL A 50 0.90 21.33 -14.58
CA VAL A 50 -0.20 20.67 -15.28
C VAL A 50 -1.17 20.12 -14.23
N ASP A 51 -2.36 20.70 -14.16
CA ASP A 51 -3.41 20.26 -13.23
C ASP A 51 -4.29 19.18 -13.86
N LEU A 52 -4.06 17.93 -13.44
CA LEU A 52 -4.89 16.75 -13.73
C LEU A 52 -5.72 16.32 -12.50
N ALA A 53 -5.81 17.16 -11.46
CA ALA A 53 -6.62 16.93 -10.28
C ALA A 53 -7.95 17.71 -10.35
N ALA A 54 -7.95 18.86 -11.02
CA ALA A 54 -9.12 19.71 -11.21
C ALA A 54 -10.24 19.03 -11.98
N ASN A 55 -11.48 19.44 -11.69
CA ASN A 55 -12.67 18.95 -12.40
C ASN A 55 -13.13 19.91 -13.53
N ASP A 56 -12.35 20.94 -13.88
CA ASP A 56 -12.64 21.81 -15.03
C ASP A 56 -12.20 21.13 -16.34
N TYR A 57 -12.96 20.10 -16.73
CA TYR A 57 -12.65 19.25 -17.88
C TYR A 57 -12.62 20.01 -19.21
N LEU A 58 -13.45 21.05 -19.33
CA LEU A 58 -13.60 21.82 -20.56
C LEU A 58 -12.82 23.15 -20.52
N GLY A 59 -12.12 23.44 -19.42
CA GLY A 59 -11.37 24.69 -19.26
C GLY A 59 -12.26 25.94 -19.28
N LEU A 60 -13.56 25.80 -18.96
CA LEU A 60 -14.53 26.86 -19.16
C LEU A 60 -14.47 27.92 -18.06
N ALA A 61 -13.84 27.63 -16.92
CA ALA A 61 -13.70 28.60 -15.83
C ALA A 61 -12.95 29.87 -16.27
N ALA A 62 -12.01 29.73 -17.19
CA ALA A 62 -11.21 30.84 -17.73
C ALA A 62 -11.73 31.38 -19.08
N HIS A 63 -12.80 30.81 -19.64
CA HIS A 63 -13.28 31.17 -20.98
C HIS A 63 -13.74 32.64 -21.04
N PRO A 64 -13.35 33.42 -22.06
CA PRO A 64 -13.66 34.84 -22.15
C PRO A 64 -15.16 35.15 -22.03
N ASP A 65 -16.01 34.40 -22.72
CA ASP A 65 -17.46 34.62 -22.69
C ASP A 65 -18.10 34.28 -21.33
N VAL A 66 -17.55 33.30 -20.61
CA VAL A 66 -17.99 32.95 -19.25
C VAL A 66 -17.65 34.10 -18.30
N ARG A 67 -16.42 34.61 -18.36
CA ARG A 67 -15.97 35.76 -17.56
C ARG A 67 -16.73 37.04 -17.91
N ALA A 68 -17.02 37.26 -19.19
CA ALA A 68 -17.79 38.41 -19.65
C ALA A 68 -19.24 38.37 -19.12
N ALA A 69 -19.87 37.19 -19.14
CA ALA A 69 -21.21 37.00 -18.57
C ALA A 69 -21.24 37.29 -17.05
N ALA A 70 -20.21 36.82 -16.32
CA ALA A 70 -20.02 37.11 -14.91
C ALA A 70 -19.87 38.62 -14.66
N ALA A 71 -18.97 39.27 -15.40
CA ALA A 71 -18.62 40.68 -15.25
C ALA A 71 -19.81 41.60 -15.51
N ARG A 72 -20.63 41.29 -16.52
CA ARG A 72 -21.86 42.04 -16.82
C ARG A 72 -22.80 42.07 -15.61
N VAL A 73 -23.10 40.91 -15.03
CA VAL A 73 -23.98 40.84 -13.84
C VAL A 73 -23.34 41.51 -12.63
N ALA A 74 -22.03 41.35 -12.43
CA ALA A 74 -21.32 41.97 -11.31
C ALA A 74 -21.28 43.51 -11.39
N THR A 75 -21.32 44.08 -12.61
CA THR A 75 -21.31 45.52 -12.84
C THR A 75 -22.70 46.15 -12.69
N GLU A 76 -23.74 45.45 -13.16
CA GLU A 76 -25.10 45.99 -13.27
C GLU A 76 -26.03 45.51 -12.16
N GLY A 77 -25.68 44.44 -11.46
CA GLY A 77 -26.57 43.71 -10.55
C GLY A 77 -25.89 43.22 -9.27
N PRO A 78 -26.62 42.45 -8.44
CA PRO A 78 -26.09 41.98 -7.17
C PRO A 78 -25.12 40.81 -7.37
N VAL A 79 -24.01 40.83 -6.63
CA VAL A 79 -23.03 39.72 -6.63
C VAL A 79 -23.64 38.44 -6.07
N GLY A 80 -24.29 38.53 -4.90
CA GLY A 80 -25.01 37.41 -4.27
C GLY A 80 -26.53 37.56 -4.33
N ALA A 81 -27.28 36.47 -4.15
CA ALA A 81 -28.74 36.50 -4.28
C ALA A 81 -29.50 37.16 -3.13
N ARG A 82 -28.87 37.26 -1.93
CA ARG A 82 -29.40 37.91 -0.70
C ARG A 82 -30.62 37.25 -0.04
N ALA A 83 -31.26 36.26 -0.66
CA ALA A 83 -32.35 35.47 -0.08
C ALA A 83 -32.52 34.14 -0.85
N SER A 84 -33.45 33.29 -0.41
CA SER A 84 -33.84 32.08 -1.14
C SER A 84 -34.65 32.40 -2.40
N ARG A 85 -34.76 31.42 -3.32
CA ARG A 85 -35.48 31.56 -4.60
C ARG A 85 -36.95 31.96 -4.42
N VAL A 86 -37.60 31.46 -3.39
CA VAL A 86 -39.06 31.61 -3.16
C VAL A 86 -39.45 32.90 -2.42
N VAL A 87 -38.47 33.69 -1.92
CA VAL A 87 -38.74 34.96 -1.22
C VAL A 87 -38.40 36.13 -2.13
N THR A 88 -37.12 36.49 -2.24
CA THR A 88 -36.63 37.62 -3.05
C THR A 88 -35.30 37.34 -3.76
N GLY A 89 -34.80 36.10 -3.67
CA GLY A 89 -33.50 35.70 -4.21
C GLY A 89 -33.51 35.32 -5.70
N THR A 90 -34.66 35.31 -6.37
CA THR A 90 -34.72 34.99 -7.80
C THR A 90 -34.26 36.18 -8.65
N HIS A 91 -33.30 35.94 -9.54
CA HIS A 91 -32.74 36.89 -10.51
C HIS A 91 -32.92 36.33 -11.94
N PRO A 92 -33.05 37.17 -13.00
CA PRO A 92 -33.18 36.70 -14.38
C PRO A 92 -32.09 35.71 -14.84
N ALA A 93 -30.87 35.86 -14.31
CA ALA A 93 -29.76 34.93 -14.57
C ALA A 93 -30.06 33.47 -14.17
N HIS A 94 -30.95 33.22 -13.19
CA HIS A 94 -31.37 31.86 -12.87
C HIS A 94 -32.24 31.25 -13.96
N ALA A 95 -33.16 32.02 -14.52
CA ALA A 95 -34.00 31.56 -15.62
C ALA A 95 -33.17 31.33 -16.89
N ASP A 96 -32.18 32.20 -17.16
CA ASP A 96 -31.22 32.00 -18.27
C ASP A 96 -30.40 30.72 -18.09
N LEU A 97 -29.90 30.46 -16.88
CA LEU A 97 -29.20 29.20 -16.57
C LEU A 97 -30.12 27.98 -16.75
N GLU A 98 -31.33 28.03 -16.20
CA GLU A 98 -32.30 26.93 -16.30
C GLU A 98 -32.64 26.63 -17.78
N SER A 99 -32.86 27.66 -18.59
CA SER A 99 -33.10 27.49 -20.03
C SER A 99 -31.89 26.94 -20.78
N ALA A 100 -30.69 27.47 -20.52
CA ALA A 100 -29.46 27.01 -21.18
C ALA A 100 -29.09 25.58 -20.78
N ALA A 101 -29.33 25.19 -19.52
CA ALA A 101 -29.09 23.84 -19.03
C ALA A 101 -30.09 22.82 -19.62
N ALA A 102 -31.38 23.19 -19.70
CA ALA A 102 -32.40 22.36 -20.35
C ALA A 102 -32.04 22.12 -21.82
N ALA A 103 -31.64 23.18 -22.54
CA ALA A 103 -31.20 23.09 -23.93
C ALA A 103 -29.95 22.21 -24.10
N LEU A 104 -28.93 22.37 -23.24
CA LEU A 104 -27.72 21.53 -23.26
C LEU A 104 -28.05 20.04 -23.05
N ALA A 105 -29.00 19.73 -22.17
CA ALA A 105 -29.33 18.35 -21.82
C ALA A 105 -30.41 17.71 -22.73
N GLY A 106 -31.02 18.49 -23.63
CA GLY A 106 -32.21 18.07 -24.37
C GLY A 106 -33.42 17.79 -23.47
N ALA A 107 -33.48 18.44 -22.30
CA ALA A 107 -34.56 18.31 -21.33
C ALA A 107 -35.61 19.41 -21.52
N ASP A 108 -36.82 19.19 -21.04
CA ASP A 108 -37.95 20.14 -21.18
C ASP A 108 -37.99 21.19 -20.06
N ALA A 109 -37.40 20.89 -18.90
CA ALA A 109 -37.33 21.80 -17.76
C ALA A 109 -36.05 21.59 -16.94
N ALA A 110 -35.60 22.64 -16.26
CA ALA A 110 -34.45 22.59 -15.35
C ALA A 110 -34.66 23.48 -14.13
N LEU A 111 -34.11 23.14 -12.96
CA LEU A 111 -34.04 23.98 -11.75
C LEU A 111 -32.60 24.19 -11.31
N ALA A 112 -32.24 25.44 -11.01
CA ALA A 112 -30.92 25.78 -10.49
C ALA A 112 -30.87 25.84 -8.96
N PHE A 113 -29.89 25.12 -8.38
CA PHE A 113 -29.56 25.05 -6.97
C PHE A 113 -28.19 25.72 -6.70
N SER A 114 -27.88 25.98 -5.42
CA SER A 114 -26.60 26.60 -5.01
C SER A 114 -25.38 25.72 -5.27
N SER A 115 -25.55 24.39 -5.26
CA SER A 115 -24.53 23.38 -5.58
C SER A 115 -25.14 22.06 -6.08
N GLY A 116 -24.32 21.21 -6.73
CA GLY A 116 -24.76 19.85 -7.11
C GLY A 116 -25.14 18.99 -5.90
N TYR A 117 -24.46 19.19 -4.76
CA TYR A 117 -24.80 18.52 -3.50
C TYR A 117 -26.23 18.85 -3.07
N THR A 118 -26.58 20.14 -3.07
CA THR A 118 -27.93 20.60 -2.70
C THR A 118 -29.01 20.19 -3.69
N ALA A 119 -28.66 20.03 -4.98
CA ALA A 119 -29.58 19.49 -5.99
C ALA A 119 -29.92 18.03 -5.70
N ASN A 120 -28.91 17.19 -5.44
CA ASN A 120 -29.09 15.78 -5.06
C ASN A 120 -29.94 15.62 -3.79
N LEU A 121 -29.62 16.37 -2.72
CA LEU A 121 -30.41 16.36 -1.49
C LEU A 121 -31.84 16.84 -1.72
N GLY A 122 -32.01 17.87 -2.55
CA GLY A 122 -33.30 18.46 -2.88
C GLY A 122 -34.20 17.52 -3.64
N VAL A 123 -33.69 16.90 -4.71
CA VAL A 123 -34.43 15.95 -5.55
C VAL A 123 -34.81 14.71 -4.75
N LEU A 124 -33.85 14.06 -4.07
CA LEU A 124 -34.15 12.86 -3.27
C LEU A 124 -35.09 13.18 -2.10
N GLY A 125 -34.90 14.33 -1.45
CA GLY A 125 -35.79 14.83 -0.40
C GLY A 125 -37.21 15.12 -0.90
N ALA A 126 -37.38 15.63 -2.11
CA ALA A 126 -38.69 15.85 -2.73
C ALA A 126 -39.43 14.52 -3.01
N LEU A 127 -38.70 13.41 -3.20
CA LEU A 127 -39.27 12.07 -3.39
C LEU A 127 -39.65 11.37 -2.06
N ALA A 128 -39.31 11.98 -0.92
CA ALA A 128 -39.55 11.41 0.40
C ALA A 128 -41.03 11.13 0.69
N GLY A 129 -41.28 10.13 1.52
CA GLY A 129 -42.60 9.84 2.06
C GLY A 129 -42.76 8.38 2.44
N PRO A 130 -43.87 8.02 3.12
CA PRO A 130 -44.17 6.64 3.46
C PRO A 130 -44.17 5.75 2.20
N GLY A 131 -43.55 4.58 2.32
CA GLY A 131 -43.45 3.61 1.22
C GLY A 131 -42.48 3.96 0.10
N THR A 132 -41.58 4.95 0.25
CA THR A 132 -40.51 5.23 -0.73
C THR A 132 -39.26 4.39 -0.43
N ALA A 133 -38.87 3.51 -1.34
CA ALA A 133 -37.64 2.75 -1.27
C ALA A 133 -36.60 3.28 -2.27
N PHE A 134 -35.40 3.57 -1.78
CA PHE A 134 -34.26 3.96 -2.61
C PHE A 134 -33.30 2.77 -2.77
N LEU A 135 -32.94 2.47 -4.02
CA LEU A 135 -31.90 1.53 -4.40
C LEU A 135 -30.71 2.34 -4.94
N LEU A 136 -29.63 2.44 -4.16
CA LEU A 136 -28.46 3.24 -4.52
C LEU A 136 -27.34 2.32 -4.97
N ASP A 137 -26.70 2.68 -6.07
CA ASP A 137 -25.41 2.10 -6.44
C ASP A 137 -24.39 2.27 -5.30
N GLU A 138 -23.59 1.24 -5.03
CA GLU A 138 -22.58 1.27 -3.96
C GLU A 138 -21.45 2.27 -4.19
N HIS A 139 -21.29 2.83 -5.38
CA HIS A 139 -20.35 3.92 -5.63
C HIS A 139 -21.03 5.28 -5.77
N ALA A 140 -22.36 5.37 -5.57
CA ALA A 140 -23.08 6.64 -5.60
C ALA A 140 -22.47 7.66 -4.61
N HIS A 141 -22.31 8.89 -5.11
CA HIS A 141 -21.72 10.02 -4.41
C HIS A 141 -22.35 10.26 -3.03
N ALA A 142 -21.56 10.79 -2.09
CA ALA A 142 -21.98 11.06 -0.72
C ALA A 142 -23.28 11.88 -0.64
N SER A 143 -23.50 12.84 -1.53
CA SER A 143 -24.74 13.62 -1.58
C SER A 143 -25.98 12.78 -1.88
N LEU A 144 -25.87 11.75 -2.72
CA LEU A 144 -27.00 10.87 -3.04
C LEU A 144 -27.32 9.98 -1.83
N ARG A 145 -26.28 9.47 -1.16
CA ARG A 145 -26.41 8.68 0.08
C ARG A 145 -27.07 9.49 1.20
N ASP A 146 -26.57 10.69 1.43
CA ASP A 146 -27.12 11.62 2.42
C ASP A 146 -28.56 12.00 2.08
N GLY A 147 -28.83 12.33 0.81
CA GLY A 147 -30.17 12.66 0.34
C GLY A 147 -31.17 11.53 0.56
N ALA A 148 -30.81 10.29 0.22
CA ALA A 148 -31.67 9.12 0.43
C ALA A 148 -31.86 8.79 1.91
N ALA A 149 -30.80 8.87 2.72
CA ALA A 149 -30.88 8.63 4.16
C ALA A 149 -31.79 9.65 4.86
N LEU A 150 -31.66 10.94 4.51
CA LEU A 150 -32.55 12.00 4.98
C LEU A 150 -33.98 11.79 4.48
N ALA A 151 -34.16 11.43 3.21
CA ALA A 151 -35.49 11.17 2.63
C ALA A 151 -36.23 10.00 3.30
N ALA A 152 -35.52 8.97 3.77
CA ALA A 152 -36.12 7.83 4.45
C ALA A 152 -36.44 8.08 5.95
N THR A 153 -35.83 9.10 6.57
CA THR A 153 -35.93 9.37 8.02
C THR A 153 -36.61 10.69 8.36
N ALA A 154 -36.83 11.58 7.40
CA ALA A 154 -37.43 12.88 7.63
C ALA A 154 -38.96 12.78 7.83
N ARG A 155 -39.42 12.71 9.08
CA ARG A 155 -40.71 13.32 9.46
C ARG A 155 -40.48 14.78 9.84
N SER A 156 -41.51 15.59 9.64
CA SER A 156 -41.67 16.91 10.25
C SER A 156 -41.54 16.81 11.79
N GLY A 157 -40.32 16.91 12.32
CA GLY A 157 -40.03 17.01 13.75
C GLY A 157 -39.45 15.79 14.47
N ALA A 158 -39.22 14.65 13.82
CA ALA A 158 -38.57 13.50 14.45
C ALA A 158 -37.69 12.71 13.46
N PHE A 159 -36.44 12.43 13.82
CA PHE A 159 -35.53 11.51 13.10
C PHE A 159 -35.95 10.06 13.34
N THR A 160 -37.13 9.67 12.83
CA THR A 160 -37.62 8.29 12.88
C THR A 160 -37.94 7.81 11.48
N SER A 161 -37.58 6.56 11.17
CA SER A 161 -37.81 5.97 9.86
C SER A 161 -39.29 6.05 9.46
N LEU A 162 -39.56 6.54 8.25
CA LEU A 162 -40.92 6.61 7.71
C LEU A 162 -41.46 5.19 7.47
N PRO A 163 -42.74 4.91 7.78
CA PRO A 163 -43.30 3.58 7.54
C PRO A 163 -43.14 3.15 6.08
N GLY A 164 -42.47 2.02 5.86
CA GLY A 164 -42.22 1.45 4.53
C GLY A 164 -41.19 2.20 3.70
N ALA A 165 -40.53 3.24 4.22
CA ALA A 165 -39.38 3.83 3.56
C ALA A 165 -38.10 3.06 3.86
N SER A 166 -37.24 2.90 2.87
CA SER A 166 -35.99 2.17 3.01
C SER A 166 -34.91 2.71 2.07
N VAL A 167 -33.66 2.45 2.44
CA VAL A 167 -32.47 2.75 1.63
C VAL A 167 -31.68 1.45 1.55
N THR A 168 -31.48 0.94 0.34
CA THR A 168 -30.70 -0.27 0.08
C THR A 168 -29.54 0.09 -0.81
N THR A 169 -28.33 -0.29 -0.41
CA THR A 169 -27.15 -0.24 -1.29
C THR A 169 -27.15 -1.47 -2.19
N VAL A 170 -26.89 -1.28 -3.48
CA VAL A 170 -26.85 -2.30 -4.52
C VAL A 170 -25.44 -2.35 -5.08
N GLU A 171 -24.97 -3.55 -5.40
CA GLU A 171 -23.65 -3.79 -6.01
C GLU A 171 -23.41 -2.87 -7.21
N HIS A 172 -22.18 -2.36 -7.33
CA HIS A 172 -21.83 -1.32 -8.29
C HIS A 172 -22.08 -1.79 -9.71
N ASN A 173 -22.77 -0.94 -10.47
CA ASN A 173 -22.96 -1.10 -11.91
C ASN A 173 -23.55 -2.47 -12.30
N SER A 174 -24.34 -3.09 -11.39
CA SER A 174 -24.90 -4.43 -11.54
C SER A 174 -26.41 -4.38 -11.76
N VAL A 175 -26.83 -4.33 -13.04
CA VAL A 175 -28.25 -4.42 -13.42
C VAL A 175 -28.94 -5.66 -12.83
N PRO A 176 -28.31 -6.86 -12.79
CA PRO A 176 -28.89 -8.02 -12.11
C PRO A 176 -29.13 -7.81 -10.62
N ALA A 177 -28.22 -7.13 -9.90
CA ALA A 177 -28.40 -6.83 -8.49
C ALA A 177 -29.55 -5.83 -8.27
N PHE A 178 -29.68 -4.82 -9.13
CA PHE A 178 -30.83 -3.90 -9.12
C PHE A 178 -32.15 -4.65 -9.33
N ARG A 179 -32.19 -5.59 -10.28
CA ARG A 179 -33.37 -6.43 -10.52
C ARG A 179 -33.73 -7.27 -9.30
N ALA A 180 -32.77 -7.98 -8.71
CA ALA A 180 -33.02 -8.79 -7.52
C ALA A 180 -33.53 -7.94 -6.34
N ALA A 181 -32.99 -6.73 -6.14
CA ALA A 181 -33.45 -5.81 -5.11
C ALA A 181 -34.89 -5.29 -5.38
N LEU A 182 -35.22 -5.00 -6.63
CA LEU A 182 -36.57 -4.62 -7.07
C LEU A 182 -37.58 -5.74 -6.83
N ASP A 183 -37.28 -6.95 -7.31
CA ASP A 183 -38.13 -8.13 -7.16
C ASP A 183 -38.45 -8.39 -5.69
N ARG A 184 -37.44 -8.30 -4.82
CA ARG A 184 -37.62 -8.43 -3.38
C ARG A 184 -38.56 -7.37 -2.81
N LEU A 185 -38.33 -6.09 -3.13
CA LEU A 185 -39.19 -5.00 -2.64
C LEU A 185 -40.63 -5.12 -3.13
N ARG A 186 -40.83 -5.60 -4.36
CA ARG A 186 -42.16 -5.86 -4.92
C ARG A 186 -42.84 -7.04 -4.23
N ALA A 187 -42.11 -8.13 -3.98
CA ALA A 187 -42.62 -9.30 -3.26
C ALA A 187 -43.01 -8.96 -1.80
N GLU A 188 -42.26 -8.09 -1.13
CA GLU A 188 -42.57 -7.64 0.23
C GLU A 188 -43.83 -6.75 0.30
N GLY A 189 -44.22 -6.09 -0.79
CA GLY A 189 -45.42 -5.26 -0.88
C GLY A 189 -45.40 -3.97 -0.02
N ARG A 190 -44.28 -3.66 0.65
CA ARG A 190 -44.15 -2.51 1.56
C ARG A 190 -43.75 -1.23 0.85
N ALA A 191 -43.04 -1.33 -0.27
CA ALA A 191 -42.59 -0.20 -1.07
C ALA A 191 -43.63 0.15 -2.14
N ARG A 192 -44.25 1.33 -2.02
CA ARG A 192 -45.19 1.87 -3.02
C ARG A 192 -44.43 2.51 -4.19
N ARG A 193 -43.38 3.26 -3.87
CA ARG A 193 -42.52 3.98 -4.82
C ARG A 193 -41.12 3.43 -4.69
N ILE A 194 -40.50 3.08 -5.81
CA ILE A 194 -39.11 2.60 -5.84
C ILE A 194 -38.31 3.54 -6.73
N VAL A 195 -37.13 3.94 -6.26
CA VAL A 195 -36.24 4.88 -6.92
C VAL A 195 -34.87 4.23 -7.08
N LEU A 196 -34.41 4.08 -8.32
CA LEU A 196 -33.06 3.66 -8.65
C LEU A 196 -32.20 4.93 -8.71
N VAL A 197 -31.05 4.92 -8.04
CA VAL A 197 -30.18 6.10 -7.93
C VAL A 197 -28.76 5.71 -8.32
N VAL A 198 -28.28 6.29 -9.43
CA VAL A 198 -26.99 5.98 -10.05
C VAL A 198 -26.28 7.26 -10.49
N GLU A 199 -24.96 7.20 -10.70
CA GLU A 199 -24.25 8.21 -11.49
C GLU A 199 -24.21 7.74 -12.95
N SER A 200 -24.23 8.66 -13.91
CA SER A 200 -23.98 8.31 -15.32
C SER A 200 -22.52 7.93 -15.54
N LEU A 201 -21.61 8.73 -15.01
CA LEU A 201 -20.17 8.55 -14.99
C LEU A 201 -19.67 8.70 -13.55
N TYR A 202 -19.10 7.65 -12.98
CA TYR A 202 -18.73 7.65 -11.57
C TYR A 202 -17.46 8.44 -11.31
N SER A 203 -17.50 9.25 -10.25
CA SER A 203 -16.43 10.21 -9.94
C SER A 203 -15.04 9.61 -9.67
N VAL A 204 -14.95 8.35 -9.24
CA VAL A 204 -13.71 7.71 -8.76
C VAL A 204 -13.07 6.83 -9.82
N LEU A 205 -13.82 5.88 -10.39
CA LEU A 205 -13.31 4.93 -11.38
C LEU A 205 -13.39 5.52 -12.79
N GLY A 206 -14.33 6.44 -13.02
CA GLY A 206 -14.61 7.01 -14.34
C GLY A 206 -15.45 6.09 -15.24
N ASP A 207 -15.90 4.95 -14.72
CA ASP A 207 -16.75 4.00 -15.42
C ASP A 207 -18.17 4.54 -15.60
N GLU A 208 -18.94 3.86 -16.43
CA GLU A 208 -20.25 4.31 -16.89
C GLU A 208 -21.35 3.33 -16.52
N ALA A 209 -22.48 3.85 -16.03
CA ALA A 209 -23.68 3.04 -15.79
C ALA A 209 -24.37 2.62 -17.10
N ASP A 210 -24.90 1.39 -17.16
CA ASP A 210 -25.79 0.95 -18.24
C ASP A 210 -27.20 1.58 -18.07
N LEU A 211 -27.29 2.87 -18.36
CA LEU A 211 -28.53 3.64 -18.23
C LEU A 211 -29.68 3.09 -19.08
N PRO A 212 -29.49 2.60 -20.33
CA PRO A 212 -30.55 1.96 -21.10
C PRO A 212 -31.15 0.74 -20.38
N ALA A 213 -30.30 -0.16 -19.87
CA ALA A 213 -30.78 -1.35 -19.16
C ALA A 213 -31.48 -0.99 -17.84
N LEU A 214 -30.94 -0.02 -17.09
CA LEU A 214 -31.56 0.47 -15.85
C LEU A 214 -32.89 1.19 -16.11
N ALA A 215 -33.01 1.97 -17.18
CA ALA A 215 -34.26 2.62 -17.57
C ALA A 215 -35.32 1.59 -18.02
N ALA A 216 -34.92 0.55 -18.77
CA ALA A 216 -35.81 -0.54 -19.13
C ALA A 216 -36.30 -1.31 -17.90
N LEU A 217 -35.39 -1.60 -16.96
CA LEU A 217 -35.73 -2.23 -15.68
C LEU A 217 -36.66 -1.34 -14.83
N ALA A 218 -36.41 -0.04 -14.78
CA ALA A 218 -37.28 0.89 -14.08
C ALA A 218 -38.69 0.91 -14.70
N ALA A 219 -38.80 0.86 -16.02
CA ALA A 219 -40.08 0.79 -16.71
C ALA A 219 -40.84 -0.50 -16.39
N GLU A 220 -40.16 -1.65 -16.47
CA GLU A 220 -40.72 -2.97 -16.16
C GLU A 220 -41.34 -3.04 -14.75
N HIS A 221 -40.68 -2.41 -13.78
CA HIS A 221 -41.13 -2.43 -12.39
C HIS A 221 -41.93 -1.20 -11.98
N GLY A 222 -42.23 -0.23 -12.87
CA GLY A 222 -42.89 1.02 -12.52
C GLY A 222 -42.11 1.83 -11.45
N ALA A 223 -40.79 1.88 -11.59
CA ALA A 223 -39.86 2.61 -10.73
C ALA A 223 -39.38 3.91 -11.41
N LEU A 224 -38.82 4.82 -10.62
CA LEU A 224 -38.18 6.05 -11.08
C LEU A 224 -36.66 5.83 -11.19
N LEU A 225 -36.03 6.38 -12.23
CA LEU A 225 -34.58 6.45 -12.35
C LEU A 225 -34.07 7.87 -12.07
N VAL A 226 -33.22 8.02 -11.06
CA VAL A 226 -32.47 9.26 -10.78
C VAL A 226 -31.03 9.07 -11.22
N VAL A 227 -30.56 9.91 -12.13
CA VAL A 227 -29.21 9.86 -12.69
C VAL A 227 -28.44 11.11 -12.32
N ASP A 228 -27.34 10.98 -11.59
CA ASP A 228 -26.42 12.08 -11.36
C ASP A 228 -25.40 12.18 -12.51
N GLU A 229 -25.51 13.26 -13.27
CA GLU A 229 -24.67 13.62 -14.41
C GLU A 229 -23.59 14.65 -14.05
N ALA A 230 -23.17 14.74 -12.78
CA ALA A 230 -22.13 15.66 -12.36
C ALA A 230 -20.81 15.51 -13.15
N HIS A 231 -20.50 14.32 -13.67
CA HIS A 231 -19.31 14.04 -14.46
C HIS A 231 -19.57 13.83 -15.96
N SER A 232 -20.82 13.86 -16.43
CA SER A 232 -21.18 13.69 -17.86
C SER A 232 -21.77 14.93 -18.52
N LEU A 233 -22.40 15.84 -17.77
CA LEU A 233 -23.02 17.04 -18.34
C LEU A 233 -21.94 17.93 -19.01
N GLY A 234 -22.15 18.20 -20.30
CA GLY A 234 -21.28 18.97 -21.18
C GLY A 234 -20.07 18.21 -21.74
N VAL A 235 -19.71 17.04 -21.20
CA VAL A 235 -18.51 16.30 -21.62
C VAL A 235 -18.79 15.18 -22.62
N VAL A 236 -20.04 14.73 -22.71
CA VAL A 236 -20.46 13.71 -23.68
C VAL A 236 -21.07 14.36 -24.93
N PRO A 237 -21.00 13.70 -26.09
CA PRO A 237 -21.77 14.11 -27.27
C PRO A 237 -23.26 14.24 -26.91
N GLY A 238 -23.92 15.30 -27.40
CA GLY A 238 -25.32 15.59 -27.05
C GLY A 238 -25.53 16.28 -25.70
N GLY A 239 -24.46 16.60 -24.96
CA GLY A 239 -24.50 17.46 -23.77
C GLY A 239 -24.94 16.77 -22.48
N SER A 240 -25.90 15.85 -22.51
CA SER A 240 -26.28 14.98 -21.38
C SER A 240 -26.24 13.52 -21.83
N ARG A 241 -25.80 12.61 -20.95
CA ARG A 241 -25.77 11.18 -21.27
C ARG A 241 -27.20 10.61 -21.37
N ALA A 242 -28.07 10.95 -20.43
CA ALA A 242 -29.49 10.58 -20.48
C ALA A 242 -30.19 11.16 -21.71
N GLY A 243 -29.90 12.42 -22.06
CA GLY A 243 -30.42 13.06 -23.25
C GLY A 243 -29.94 12.41 -24.55
N ALA A 244 -28.65 12.16 -24.68
CA ALA A 244 -28.05 11.51 -25.85
C ALA A 244 -28.56 10.07 -26.06
N LEU A 245 -28.92 9.38 -24.98
CA LEU A 245 -29.52 8.05 -25.02
C LEU A 245 -31.05 8.07 -25.23
N GLY A 246 -31.66 9.26 -25.35
CA GLY A 246 -33.10 9.41 -25.60
C GLY A 246 -33.99 9.05 -24.41
N LEU A 247 -33.45 9.03 -23.19
CA LEU A 247 -34.17 8.53 -22.01
C LEU A 247 -35.36 9.42 -21.61
N TRP A 248 -35.36 10.70 -21.99
CA TRP A 248 -36.48 11.62 -21.76
C TRP A 248 -37.79 11.18 -22.43
N ALA A 249 -37.69 10.45 -23.55
CA ALA A 249 -38.83 9.91 -24.28
C ALA A 249 -39.12 8.44 -23.92
N GLY A 250 -38.43 7.90 -22.90
CA GLY A 250 -38.57 6.53 -22.45
C GLY A 250 -39.87 6.27 -21.68
N GLN A 251 -40.12 4.98 -21.38
CA GLN A 251 -41.30 4.55 -20.61
C GLN A 251 -41.16 4.77 -19.10
N ALA A 252 -39.93 4.76 -18.58
CA ALA A 252 -39.66 5.07 -17.18
C ALA A 252 -39.51 6.57 -16.99
N PRO A 253 -40.02 7.15 -15.89
CA PRO A 253 -39.66 8.52 -15.54
C PRO A 253 -38.18 8.59 -15.19
N VAL A 254 -37.50 9.62 -15.70
CA VAL A 254 -36.08 9.90 -15.46
C VAL A 254 -35.92 11.32 -14.94
N VAL A 255 -35.18 11.48 -13.85
CA VAL A 255 -34.76 12.78 -13.31
C VAL A 255 -33.24 12.81 -13.32
N VAL A 256 -32.66 13.86 -13.90
CA VAL A 256 -31.21 14.04 -13.89
C VAL A 256 -30.83 15.13 -12.90
N THR A 257 -29.82 14.88 -12.08
CA THR A 257 -29.13 15.92 -11.31
C THR A 257 -27.75 16.18 -11.90
N ALA A 258 -27.21 17.37 -11.74
CA ALA A 258 -25.86 17.70 -12.21
C ALA A 258 -25.25 18.86 -11.43
N THR A 259 -24.01 19.21 -11.76
CA THR A 259 -23.31 20.35 -11.17
C THR A 259 -22.73 21.30 -12.22
N CYS A 260 -22.69 22.58 -11.89
CA CYS A 260 -22.02 23.60 -12.70
C CYS A 260 -20.53 23.76 -12.34
N SER A 261 -20.02 23.07 -11.30
CA SER A 261 -18.66 23.28 -10.77
C SER A 261 -17.58 22.35 -11.32
N LYS A 262 -17.89 21.61 -12.39
CA LYS A 262 -16.96 20.71 -13.06
C LYS A 262 -16.75 21.16 -14.50
N ALA A 263 -17.31 20.45 -15.47
CA ALA A 263 -17.19 20.78 -16.89
C ALA A 263 -17.63 22.21 -17.25
N LEU A 264 -18.60 22.77 -16.53
CA LEU A 264 -19.11 24.12 -16.75
C LEU A 264 -18.28 25.22 -16.02
N GLY A 265 -17.22 24.86 -15.31
CA GLY A 265 -16.21 25.78 -14.76
C GLY A 265 -16.69 26.80 -13.72
N GLY A 266 -17.90 26.65 -13.17
CA GLY A 266 -18.54 27.63 -12.30
C GLY A 266 -18.88 27.10 -10.90
N GLN A 267 -20.05 27.48 -10.39
CA GLN A 267 -20.65 26.93 -9.17
C GLN A 267 -22.16 26.83 -9.39
N GLY A 268 -22.78 25.81 -8.79
CA GLY A 268 -24.22 25.57 -8.90
C GLY A 268 -24.55 24.09 -9.00
N GLY A 269 -25.84 23.80 -8.85
CA GLY A 269 -26.43 22.49 -9.11
C GLY A 269 -27.61 22.62 -10.05
N LEU A 270 -27.93 21.54 -10.74
CA LEU A 270 -29.05 21.46 -11.68
C LEU A 270 -29.90 20.23 -11.33
N ALA A 271 -31.21 20.37 -11.44
CA ALA A 271 -32.13 19.26 -11.61
C ALA A 271 -32.82 19.43 -12.97
N LEU A 272 -32.80 18.40 -13.80
CA LEU A 272 -33.26 18.39 -15.19
C LEU A 272 -34.38 17.37 -15.32
N PHE A 273 -35.43 17.75 -16.03
CA PHE A 273 -36.65 16.98 -16.19
C PHE A 273 -37.05 16.97 -17.67
N GLY A 274 -37.35 15.79 -18.19
CA GLY A 274 -37.82 15.61 -19.57
C GLY A 274 -39.07 14.75 -19.64
N GLY A 275 -39.73 14.78 -20.79
CA GLY A 275 -40.97 14.06 -21.04
C GLY A 275 -42.22 14.86 -20.64
N PRO A 276 -43.41 14.27 -20.80
CA PRO A 276 -44.69 14.97 -20.70
C PRO A 276 -44.93 15.60 -19.31
N ASP A 277 -44.38 15.02 -18.25
CA ASP A 277 -44.55 15.48 -16.87
C ASP A 277 -43.42 16.38 -16.37
N ALA A 278 -42.52 16.85 -17.24
CA ALA A 278 -41.34 17.62 -16.84
C ALA A 278 -41.67 18.87 -16.01
N GLN A 279 -42.74 19.60 -16.36
CA GLN A 279 -43.18 20.77 -15.59
C GLN A 279 -43.74 20.36 -14.22
N SER A 280 -44.49 19.26 -14.14
CA SER A 280 -44.98 18.72 -12.88
C SER A 280 -43.83 18.33 -11.93
N TRP A 281 -42.77 17.72 -12.47
CA TRP A 281 -41.57 17.40 -11.70
C TRP A 281 -40.85 18.66 -11.20
N ARG A 282 -40.66 19.64 -12.09
CA ARG A 282 -40.09 20.94 -11.74
C ARG A 282 -40.89 21.59 -10.61
N ASP A 283 -42.20 21.69 -10.75
CA ASP A 283 -43.06 22.36 -9.78
C ASP A 283 -43.04 21.62 -8.43
N HIS A 284 -43.07 20.29 -8.44
CA HIS A 284 -42.98 19.50 -7.21
C HIS A 284 -41.66 19.74 -6.48
N VAL A 285 -40.52 19.68 -7.19
CA VAL A 285 -39.20 19.91 -6.59
C VAL A 285 -39.06 21.34 -6.09
N LEU A 286 -39.51 22.34 -6.85
CA LEU A 286 -39.50 23.75 -6.45
C LEU A 286 -40.23 23.97 -5.11
N ASN A 287 -41.37 23.32 -4.92
CA ASN A 287 -42.24 23.53 -3.77
C ASN A 287 -41.88 22.65 -2.55
N THR A 288 -41.15 21.55 -2.74
CA THR A 288 -40.91 20.57 -1.66
C THR A 288 -39.43 20.39 -1.30
N ALA A 289 -38.50 20.69 -2.20
CA ALA A 289 -37.08 20.56 -1.92
C ALA A 289 -36.63 21.61 -0.90
N ARG A 290 -36.34 21.17 0.33
CA ARG A 290 -35.88 22.07 1.40
C ARG A 290 -34.61 22.84 1.04
N THR A 291 -33.71 22.22 0.30
CA THR A 291 -32.47 22.84 -0.21
C THR A 291 -32.71 23.86 -1.32
N PHE A 292 -33.93 23.95 -1.87
CA PHE A 292 -34.33 25.02 -2.77
C PHE A 292 -35.09 26.13 -2.02
N VAL A 293 -36.01 25.74 -1.13
CA VAL A 293 -36.90 26.65 -0.40
C VAL A 293 -36.17 27.45 0.69
N PHE A 294 -35.26 26.79 1.43
CA PHE A 294 -34.64 27.34 2.63
C PHE A 294 -33.14 27.67 2.49
N ASP A 295 -32.57 27.49 1.30
CA ASP A 295 -31.19 27.90 1.01
C ASP A 295 -31.16 29.25 0.29
N THR A 296 -30.08 30.01 0.47
CA THR A 296 -29.86 31.22 -0.34
C THR A 296 -29.68 30.81 -1.80
N ALA A 297 -30.34 31.50 -2.73
CA ALA A 297 -30.23 31.17 -4.14
C ALA A 297 -28.79 31.29 -4.65
N LEU A 298 -28.48 30.57 -5.74
CA LEU A 298 -27.19 30.67 -6.43
C LEU A 298 -26.85 32.15 -6.70
N ALA A 299 -25.58 32.52 -6.54
CA ALA A 299 -25.16 33.88 -6.84
C ALA A 299 -25.47 34.23 -8.32
N PRO A 300 -26.16 35.35 -8.63
CA PRO A 300 -26.52 35.70 -10.00
C PRO A 300 -25.35 35.75 -10.97
N VAL A 301 -24.18 36.19 -10.50
CA VAL A 301 -22.92 36.19 -11.25
C VAL A 301 -22.50 34.77 -11.67
N LEU A 302 -22.62 33.81 -10.76
CA LEU A 302 -22.29 32.40 -11.02
C LEU A 302 -23.35 31.74 -11.92
N ALA A 303 -24.63 32.11 -11.76
CA ALA A 303 -25.70 31.64 -12.63
C ALA A 303 -25.49 32.09 -14.09
N ALA A 304 -25.16 33.36 -14.31
CA ALA A 304 -24.88 33.89 -15.65
C ALA A 304 -23.61 33.26 -16.27
N SER A 305 -22.58 33.03 -15.45
CA SER A 305 -21.36 32.32 -15.87
C SER A 305 -21.68 30.91 -16.35
N ALA A 306 -22.46 30.16 -15.55
CA ALA A 306 -22.86 28.79 -15.87
C ALA A 306 -23.78 28.75 -17.11
N ALA A 307 -24.66 29.73 -17.31
CA ALA A 307 -25.51 29.81 -18.50
C ALA A 307 -24.68 29.99 -19.78
N ALA A 308 -23.65 30.85 -19.73
CA ALA A 308 -22.69 31.00 -20.83
C ALA A 308 -21.91 29.70 -21.08
N ALA A 309 -21.44 29.04 -20.02
CA ALA A 309 -20.75 27.75 -20.13
C ALA A 309 -21.64 26.66 -20.76
N CYS A 310 -22.93 26.60 -20.40
CA CYS A 310 -23.89 25.68 -21.02
C CYS A 310 -24.00 25.89 -22.53
N ARG A 311 -24.09 27.16 -22.97
CA ARG A 311 -24.17 27.50 -24.40
C ARG A 311 -22.90 27.11 -25.17
N ILE A 312 -21.73 27.31 -24.57
CA ILE A 312 -20.45 26.91 -25.18
C ILE A 312 -20.36 25.38 -25.26
N ALA A 313 -20.69 24.68 -24.17
CA ALA A 313 -20.70 23.21 -24.15
C ALA A 313 -21.69 22.63 -25.19
N ALA A 314 -22.83 23.28 -25.41
CA ALA A 314 -23.85 22.86 -26.37
C ALA A 314 -23.38 22.91 -27.85
N THR A 315 -22.29 23.60 -28.15
CA THR A 315 -21.69 23.56 -29.50
C THR A 315 -21.09 22.20 -29.86
N GLY A 316 -20.84 21.34 -28.87
CA GLY A 316 -20.23 20.02 -29.03
C GLY A 316 -18.71 20.03 -29.29
N GLU A 317 -18.14 21.18 -29.67
CA GLU A 317 -16.69 21.32 -29.91
C GLU A 317 -15.85 21.00 -28.66
N PRO A 318 -16.19 21.50 -27.45
CA PRO A 318 -15.43 21.17 -26.24
C PRO A 318 -15.45 19.68 -25.91
N ALA A 319 -16.61 19.02 -26.07
CA ALA A 319 -16.74 17.57 -25.84
C ALA A 319 -15.89 16.77 -26.83
N ALA A 320 -15.85 17.17 -28.11
CA ALA A 320 -15.02 16.53 -29.12
C ALA A 320 -13.51 16.69 -28.82
N ARG A 321 -13.08 17.86 -28.31
CA ARG A 321 -11.70 18.06 -27.84
C ARG A 321 -11.37 17.19 -26.65
N LEU A 322 -12.28 17.10 -25.69
CA LEU A 322 -12.10 16.26 -24.51
C LEU A 322 -12.01 14.77 -24.88
N ALA A 323 -12.80 14.31 -25.86
CA ALA A 323 -12.70 12.94 -26.37
C ALA A 323 -11.29 12.61 -26.90
N ARG A 324 -10.64 13.56 -27.62
CA ARG A 324 -9.24 13.40 -28.07
C ARG A 324 -8.23 13.39 -26.90
N ALA A 325 -8.45 14.23 -25.90
CA ALA A 325 -7.64 14.23 -24.67
C ALA A 325 -7.78 12.90 -23.90
N ARG A 326 -9.00 12.36 -23.84
CA ARG A 326 -9.29 11.04 -23.29
C ARG A 326 -8.57 9.95 -24.07
N GLU A 327 -8.65 9.93 -25.40
CA GLU A 327 -7.92 8.98 -26.25
C GLU A 327 -6.42 8.99 -25.95
N THR A 328 -5.83 10.18 -25.78
CA THR A 328 -4.42 10.34 -25.39
C THR A 328 -4.13 9.70 -24.03
N ALA A 329 -4.98 9.89 -23.02
CA ALA A 329 -4.82 9.26 -21.72
C ALA A 329 -5.00 7.73 -21.77
N VAL A 330 -5.97 7.22 -22.53
CA VAL A 330 -6.13 5.78 -22.72
C VAL A 330 -4.87 5.20 -23.32
N ASP A 331 -4.39 5.80 -24.40
CA ASP A 331 -3.15 5.41 -25.06
C ASP A 331 -2.00 5.35 -24.02
N VAL A 332 -1.70 6.45 -23.33
CA VAL A 332 -0.50 6.54 -22.49
C VAL A 332 -0.59 5.63 -21.26
N LEU A 333 -1.74 5.61 -20.59
CA LEU A 333 -1.92 4.88 -19.34
C LEU A 333 -1.99 3.36 -19.54
N THR A 334 -2.44 2.89 -20.72
CA THR A 334 -2.60 1.44 -21.00
C THR A 334 -1.42 0.82 -21.73
N ARG A 335 -0.54 1.63 -22.34
CA ARG A 335 0.64 1.13 -23.08
C ARG A 335 1.69 0.47 -22.20
N ARG A 336 1.69 0.74 -20.89
CA ARG A 336 2.66 0.17 -19.93
C ARG A 336 2.13 -1.14 -19.35
N PRO A 337 2.78 -2.30 -19.64
CA PRO A 337 2.34 -3.59 -19.12
C PRO A 337 2.26 -3.65 -17.60
N GLU A 338 3.07 -2.86 -16.89
CA GLU A 338 3.15 -2.81 -15.43
C GLU A 338 1.92 -2.17 -14.78
N LEU A 339 1.14 -1.43 -15.57
CA LEU A 339 -0.13 -0.86 -15.15
C LEU A 339 -1.34 -1.70 -15.60
N ALA A 340 -1.10 -2.83 -16.29
CA ALA A 340 -2.17 -3.73 -16.72
C ALA A 340 -2.95 -4.26 -15.50
N GLY A 341 -4.27 -4.11 -15.52
CA GLY A 341 -5.13 -4.48 -14.39
C GLY A 341 -5.11 -3.50 -13.21
N HIS A 342 -4.42 -2.35 -13.34
CA HIS A 342 -4.42 -1.28 -12.34
C HIS A 342 -5.07 0.01 -12.85
N VAL A 343 -5.26 0.16 -14.16
CA VAL A 343 -5.91 1.34 -14.76
C VAL A 343 -7.36 1.06 -15.06
N GLU A 344 -8.25 1.86 -14.47
CA GLU A 344 -9.62 2.02 -14.94
C GLU A 344 -9.63 3.14 -15.98
N VAL A 345 -9.93 2.75 -17.22
CA VAL A 345 -10.11 3.69 -18.30
C VAL A 345 -11.54 4.20 -18.25
N GLY A 346 -11.71 5.46 -17.84
CA GLY A 346 -13.04 6.03 -17.80
C GLY A 346 -13.64 6.30 -19.17
N ALA A 347 -14.97 6.35 -19.20
CA ALA A 347 -15.75 6.72 -20.38
C ALA A 347 -15.77 8.23 -20.63
N GLY A 348 -15.48 9.04 -19.61
CA GLY A 348 -15.37 10.50 -19.69
C GLY A 348 -13.97 11.03 -19.39
N ALA A 349 -13.89 12.18 -18.69
CA ALA A 349 -12.63 12.86 -18.39
C ALA A 349 -11.79 12.22 -17.29
N VAL A 350 -12.36 11.30 -16.51
CA VAL A 350 -11.73 10.74 -15.32
C VAL A 350 -11.14 9.38 -15.64
N HIS A 351 -9.86 9.20 -15.34
CA HIS A 351 -9.19 7.91 -15.33
C HIS A 351 -8.67 7.63 -13.92
N SER A 352 -8.55 6.35 -13.58
CA SER A 352 -8.24 5.96 -12.21
C SER A 352 -7.18 4.88 -12.18
N ILE A 353 -6.07 5.15 -11.49
CA ILE A 353 -4.96 4.20 -11.36
C ILE A 353 -4.96 3.70 -9.92
N ARG A 354 -5.22 2.41 -9.73
CA ARG A 354 -5.07 1.74 -8.43
C ARG A 354 -3.62 1.83 -8.00
N MET A 355 -3.39 2.15 -6.74
CA MET A 355 -2.07 2.20 -6.10
C MET A 355 -1.93 1.05 -5.11
N PRO A 356 -0.69 0.63 -4.78
CA PRO A 356 -0.45 -0.48 -3.84
C PRO A 356 -1.02 -0.23 -2.44
N GLY A 357 -1.07 1.04 -2.02
CA GLY A 357 -1.60 1.45 -0.73
C GLY A 357 -1.65 2.97 -0.56
N PRO A 358 -2.24 3.46 0.55
CA PRO A 358 -2.41 4.89 0.80
C PRO A 358 -1.09 5.66 0.87
N GLU A 359 -0.04 5.09 1.47
CA GLU A 359 1.27 5.71 1.59
C GLU A 359 1.94 5.89 0.21
N GLN A 360 1.86 4.86 -0.65
CA GLN A 360 2.39 4.90 -2.01
C GLN A 360 1.63 5.90 -2.87
N ALA A 361 0.30 6.00 -2.71
CA ALA A 361 -0.50 7.00 -3.42
C ALA A 361 -0.11 8.43 -3.03
N VAL A 362 0.10 8.69 -1.74
CA VAL A 362 0.53 10.01 -1.24
C VAL A 362 1.94 10.35 -1.72
N ALA A 363 2.87 9.39 -1.63
CA ALA A 363 4.24 9.57 -2.11
C ALA A 363 4.28 9.86 -3.62
N ALA A 364 3.53 9.08 -4.41
CA ALA A 364 3.41 9.29 -5.86
C ALA A 364 2.81 10.66 -6.21
N ALA A 365 1.76 11.09 -5.51
CA ALA A 365 1.17 12.41 -5.73
C ALA A 365 2.14 13.56 -5.35
N ALA A 366 2.91 13.40 -4.27
CA ALA A 366 3.94 14.36 -3.87
C ALA A 366 5.09 14.43 -4.89
N GLU A 367 5.54 13.28 -5.39
CA GLU A 367 6.56 13.20 -6.43
C GLU A 367 6.09 13.86 -7.73
N LEU A 368 4.88 13.55 -8.20
CA LEU A 368 4.30 14.18 -9.39
C LEU A 368 4.19 15.69 -9.22
N ARG A 369 3.77 16.16 -8.05
CA ARG A 369 3.71 17.59 -7.73
C ARG A 369 5.08 18.25 -7.82
N ALA A 370 6.13 17.62 -7.32
CA ALA A 370 7.51 18.10 -7.44
C ALA A 370 7.98 18.19 -8.90
N HIS A 371 7.41 17.37 -9.79
CA HIS A 371 7.63 17.42 -11.24
C HIS A 371 6.62 18.29 -11.99
N GLY A 372 5.84 19.12 -11.29
CA GLY A 372 4.89 20.04 -11.90
C GLY A 372 3.61 19.37 -12.43
N VAL A 373 3.22 18.20 -11.93
CA VAL A 373 1.97 17.53 -12.30
C VAL A 373 1.10 17.32 -11.05
N LEU A 374 -0.10 17.89 -11.04
CA LEU A 374 -1.07 17.64 -9.97
C LEU A 374 -2.03 16.52 -10.37
N VAL A 375 -2.23 15.56 -9.48
CA VAL A 375 -3.21 14.48 -9.63
C VAL A 375 -4.05 14.36 -8.37
N GLY A 376 -5.27 13.82 -8.50
CA GLY A 376 -6.08 13.48 -7.35
C GLY A 376 -5.50 12.29 -6.60
N CYS A 377 -5.40 12.37 -5.28
CA CYS A 377 -4.97 11.26 -4.43
C CYS A 377 -6.14 10.80 -3.56
N PHE A 378 -6.73 9.65 -3.91
CA PHE A 378 -7.93 9.12 -3.27
C PHE A 378 -7.56 7.98 -2.33
N ARG A 379 -7.88 8.16 -1.05
CA ARG A 379 -7.70 7.21 0.05
C ARG A 379 -8.98 7.16 0.88
N PRO A 380 -9.18 6.14 1.73
CA PRO A 380 -10.39 6.05 2.55
C PRO A 380 -10.66 7.35 3.35
N PRO A 381 -11.92 7.74 3.58
CA PRO A 381 -13.17 7.11 3.13
C PRO A 381 -13.60 7.48 1.70
N SER A 382 -12.80 8.20 0.92
CA SER A 382 -13.18 8.59 -0.47
C SER A 382 -13.17 7.40 -1.45
N VAL A 383 -12.64 6.26 -1.00
CA VAL A 383 -12.63 4.93 -1.62
C VAL A 383 -12.78 3.89 -0.49
N PRO A 384 -13.17 2.64 -0.78
CA PRO A 384 -13.24 1.57 0.22
C PRO A 384 -11.92 1.37 0.97
N ASP A 385 -11.98 0.89 2.21
CA ASP A 385 -10.81 0.57 3.02
C ASP A 385 -9.88 -0.42 2.28
N GLY A 386 -8.57 -0.20 2.34
CA GLY A 386 -7.58 -1.03 1.64
C GLY A 386 -7.41 -0.71 0.15
N VAL A 387 -8.16 0.26 -0.39
CA VAL A 387 -8.00 0.75 -1.76
C VAL A 387 -7.44 2.17 -1.73
N ALA A 388 -6.40 2.43 -2.53
CA ALA A 388 -5.90 3.78 -2.79
C ALA A 388 -5.75 3.97 -4.30
N ARG A 389 -6.02 5.18 -4.80
CA ARG A 389 -6.03 5.49 -6.23
C ARG A 389 -5.43 6.85 -6.52
N LEU A 390 -4.70 6.96 -7.63
CA LEU A 390 -4.48 8.23 -8.29
C LEU A 390 -5.62 8.46 -9.29
N ARG A 391 -6.29 9.59 -9.17
CA ARG A 391 -7.34 10.03 -10.08
C ARG A 391 -6.78 11.07 -11.03
N VAL A 392 -6.85 10.78 -12.31
CA VAL A 392 -6.34 11.62 -13.39
C VAL A 392 -7.52 12.19 -14.17
N SER A 393 -7.69 13.50 -14.13
CA SER A 393 -8.72 14.23 -14.85
C SER A 393 -8.12 14.88 -16.08
N VAL A 394 -8.40 14.37 -17.27
CA VAL A 394 -8.00 15.03 -18.51
C VAL A 394 -8.82 16.30 -18.73
N THR A 395 -8.20 17.31 -19.32
CA THR A 395 -8.82 18.61 -19.57
C THR A 395 -8.44 19.16 -20.93
N THR A 396 -9.33 19.92 -21.54
CA THR A 396 -9.07 20.64 -22.79
C THR A 396 -8.24 21.92 -22.60
N ALA A 397 -8.05 22.35 -21.35
CA ALA A 397 -7.23 23.52 -21.00
C ALA A 397 -5.73 23.31 -21.23
N VAL A 398 -5.28 22.04 -21.26
CA VAL A 398 -3.87 21.68 -21.46
C VAL A 398 -3.65 21.22 -22.90
N PRO A 399 -2.68 21.81 -23.64
CA PRO A 399 -2.34 21.37 -24.99
C PRO A 399 -1.85 19.91 -25.03
N GLU A 400 -2.17 19.19 -26.10
CA GLU A 400 -1.90 17.73 -26.21
C GLU A 400 -0.45 17.33 -25.90
N PRO A 401 0.61 18.01 -26.41
CA PRO A 401 1.98 17.58 -26.12
C PRO A 401 2.32 17.65 -24.63
N ARG A 402 1.78 18.66 -23.95
CA ARG A 402 1.99 18.88 -22.51
C ARG A 402 1.15 17.92 -21.67
N LEU A 403 -0.08 17.63 -22.11
CA LEU A 403 -0.95 16.63 -21.52
C LEU A 403 -0.30 15.24 -21.59
N ARG A 404 0.21 14.85 -22.76
CA ARG A 404 0.92 13.57 -22.98
C ARG A 404 2.14 13.45 -22.07
N ALA A 405 2.98 14.49 -22.01
CA ALA A 405 4.15 14.48 -21.13
C ALA A 405 3.77 14.31 -19.64
N ALA A 406 2.72 14.99 -19.19
CA ALA A 406 2.22 14.85 -17.82
C ALA A 406 1.67 13.44 -17.56
N LEU A 407 0.90 12.87 -18.50
CA LEU A 407 0.38 11.50 -18.40
C LEU A 407 1.51 10.46 -18.39
N GLU A 408 2.59 10.66 -19.15
CA GLU A 408 3.77 9.80 -19.13
C GLU A 408 4.47 9.84 -17.77
N ALA A 409 4.58 11.02 -17.15
CA ALA A 409 5.10 11.16 -15.79
C ALA A 409 4.21 10.39 -14.79
N VAL A 410 2.89 10.54 -14.89
CA VAL A 410 1.93 9.81 -14.06
C VAL A 410 2.08 8.30 -14.23
N ALA A 411 2.09 7.82 -15.47
CA ALA A 411 2.24 6.39 -15.78
C ALA A 411 3.57 5.84 -15.24
N SER A 412 4.65 6.60 -15.40
CA SER A 412 5.99 6.23 -14.92
C SER A 412 6.07 6.14 -13.39
N VAL A 413 5.55 7.14 -12.67
CA VAL A 413 5.51 7.14 -11.20
C VAL A 413 4.62 6.01 -10.68
N ALA A 414 3.43 5.84 -11.28
CA ALA A 414 2.51 4.78 -10.88
C ALA A 414 3.10 3.39 -11.11
N ALA A 415 3.76 3.16 -12.26
CA ALA A 415 4.41 1.89 -12.56
C ALA A 415 5.54 1.60 -11.55
N ARG A 416 6.37 2.59 -11.21
CA ARG A 416 7.39 2.45 -10.16
C ARG A 416 6.80 2.06 -8.81
N ALA A 417 5.65 2.64 -8.44
CA ALA A 417 4.98 2.30 -7.18
C ALA A 417 4.56 0.83 -7.10
N TRP A 418 4.18 0.21 -8.24
CA TRP A 418 3.89 -1.22 -8.33
C TRP A 418 5.14 -2.11 -8.48
N GLY A 419 6.35 -1.55 -8.42
CA GLY A 419 7.61 -2.28 -8.48
C GLY A 419 8.31 -2.27 -9.83
N ALA A 420 7.89 -1.43 -10.78
CA ALA A 420 8.58 -1.27 -12.06
C ALA A 420 9.74 -0.26 -11.95
N SER A 421 10.85 -0.67 -11.33
CA SER A 421 12.15 -0.19 -11.80
C SER A 421 12.51 -0.96 -13.06
N THR A 422 13.23 -0.33 -13.99
CA THR A 422 14.12 -1.03 -14.95
C THR A 422 15.31 -1.64 -14.19
N GLY A 423 14.98 -2.41 -13.16
CA GLY A 423 15.78 -2.87 -12.06
C GLY A 423 14.98 -3.92 -11.31
N CYS A 424 15.66 -4.89 -10.73
CA CYS A 424 15.11 -5.97 -9.95
C CYS A 424 13.95 -5.49 -9.02
N PRO A 425 12.73 -6.06 -9.12
CA PRO A 425 11.54 -5.60 -8.36
C PRO A 425 11.66 -5.76 -6.84
N PHE A 426 12.80 -6.28 -6.36
CA PHE A 426 13.15 -6.52 -4.97
C PHE A 426 14.20 -5.52 -4.44
N SER A 427 14.82 -4.76 -5.36
CA SER A 427 15.68 -3.62 -5.06
C SER A 427 14.76 -2.39 -4.97
N HIS A 428 14.50 -1.94 -3.75
CA HIS A 428 13.86 -0.64 -3.53
C HIS A 428 14.96 0.36 -3.19
N GLY A 429 14.72 1.63 -3.50
CA GLY A 429 15.64 2.73 -3.21
C GLY A 429 16.05 2.80 -1.73
N ASP A 430 16.97 3.70 -1.42
CA ASP A 430 17.61 3.82 -0.10
C ASP A 430 16.58 3.80 1.06
N PRO A 431 16.52 2.72 1.87
CA PRO A 431 15.48 2.52 2.87
C PRO A 431 15.65 3.43 4.10
N ARG A 432 16.76 4.17 4.17
CA ARG A 432 17.08 5.07 5.28
C ARG A 432 16.11 6.25 5.31
N PRO A 433 15.57 6.63 6.49
CA PRO A 433 14.94 7.92 6.69
C PRO A 433 15.87 9.06 6.26
N GLU A 434 15.31 10.13 5.69
CA GLU A 434 16.09 11.26 5.18
C GLU A 434 17.07 11.83 6.22
N ALA A 435 16.65 11.85 7.49
CA ALA A 435 17.44 12.32 8.63
C ALA A 435 18.76 11.55 8.88
N VAL A 436 18.93 10.34 8.34
CA VAL A 436 20.12 9.49 8.55
C VAL A 436 20.81 9.08 7.24
N ARG A 437 20.40 9.66 6.10
CA ARG A 437 20.99 9.37 4.78
C ARG A 437 22.41 9.93 4.61
N GLY A 438 22.73 11.01 5.32
CA GLY A 438 24.03 11.70 5.29
C GLY A 438 25.11 11.09 6.19
N ASP A 439 24.75 10.15 7.06
CA ASP A 439 25.63 9.69 8.14
C ASP A 439 26.76 8.74 7.67
N HIS A 440 26.66 8.21 6.44
CA HIS A 440 27.60 7.23 5.92
C HIS A 440 28.07 7.56 4.51
N LEU A 441 29.37 7.43 4.26
CA LEU A 441 29.96 7.45 2.93
C LEU A 441 29.72 6.10 2.23
N ARG A 442 29.07 6.14 1.06
CA ARG A 442 28.69 4.91 0.34
C ARG A 442 29.81 4.45 -0.59
N ILE A 443 30.23 3.19 -0.45
CA ILE A 443 31.16 2.54 -1.38
C ILE A 443 30.42 1.42 -2.09
N SER A 444 30.36 1.46 -3.43
CA SER A 444 29.60 0.51 -4.24
C SER A 444 30.40 -0.16 -5.35
N ASP A 445 31.54 0.41 -5.76
CA ASP A 445 32.38 -0.19 -6.79
C ASP A 445 32.99 -1.53 -6.31
N PRO A 446 32.85 -2.65 -7.05
CA PRO A 446 33.37 -3.95 -6.63
C PRO A 446 34.88 -4.01 -6.36
N ALA A 447 35.70 -3.22 -7.04
CA ALA A 447 37.15 -3.19 -6.80
C ALA A 447 37.46 -2.42 -5.51
N ASP A 448 36.80 -1.29 -5.29
CA ASP A 448 36.92 -0.50 -4.07
C ASP A 448 36.40 -1.26 -2.84
N LEU A 449 35.28 -1.98 -2.97
CA LEU A 449 34.75 -2.85 -1.93
C LEU A 449 35.76 -3.91 -1.51
N ARG A 450 36.38 -4.59 -2.48
CA ARG A 450 37.42 -5.59 -2.18
C ARG A 450 38.60 -4.94 -1.47
N ARG A 451 39.06 -3.78 -1.94
CA ARG A 451 40.15 -3.02 -1.31
C ARG A 451 39.84 -2.70 0.15
N VAL A 452 38.65 -2.15 0.43
CA VAL A 452 38.20 -1.84 1.79
C VAL A 452 38.10 -3.11 2.66
N LEU A 453 37.54 -4.19 2.13
CA LEU A 453 37.36 -5.44 2.88
C LEU A 453 38.67 -6.20 3.14
N THR A 454 39.70 -6.00 2.33
CA THR A 454 41.03 -6.62 2.52
C THR A 454 41.97 -5.83 3.44
N ASP A 455 41.62 -4.58 3.78
CA ASP A 455 42.44 -3.71 4.63
C ASP A 455 41.73 -3.38 5.96
N PRO A 456 41.63 -4.35 6.88
CA PRO A 456 40.99 -4.13 8.18
C PRO A 456 41.80 -3.22 9.11
N GLY A 457 43.03 -2.82 8.74
CA GLY A 457 43.83 -1.89 9.51
C GLY A 457 43.38 -0.44 9.30
N THR A 458 43.16 -0.07 8.04
CA THR A 458 42.62 1.25 7.66
C THR A 458 41.10 1.33 7.81
N PHE A 459 40.40 0.20 7.64
CA PHE A 459 38.94 0.12 7.72
C PHE A 459 38.51 -0.86 8.82
N ALA A 460 38.36 -0.34 10.04
CA ALA A 460 37.95 -1.13 11.20
C ALA A 460 36.48 -1.57 11.09
N SER A 461 36.13 -2.69 11.73
CA SER A 461 34.75 -3.21 11.79
C SER A 461 34.03 -2.91 13.11
N ASP A 462 34.64 -2.09 13.97
CA ASP A 462 34.18 -1.78 15.33
C ASP A 462 32.79 -1.12 15.36
N ASN A 463 32.48 -0.29 14.35
CA ASN A 463 31.19 0.39 14.27
C ASN A 463 30.03 -0.53 13.84
N ALA A 464 30.31 -1.73 13.32
CA ALA A 464 29.25 -2.63 12.87
C ALA A 464 28.35 -3.12 14.03
N LEU A 465 28.82 -3.04 15.28
CA LEU A 465 28.02 -3.34 16.50
C LEU A 465 27.38 -2.11 17.15
N THR A 466 27.67 -0.92 16.64
CA THR A 466 27.09 0.33 17.17
C THR A 466 25.68 0.48 16.62
N ALA A 467 24.70 0.71 17.49
CA ALA A 467 23.33 0.94 17.04
C ALA A 467 23.26 2.16 16.09
N VAL A 468 22.62 2.00 14.94
CA VAL A 468 22.51 3.04 13.89
C VAL A 468 21.87 4.32 14.46
N VAL A 469 20.83 4.16 15.28
CA VAL A 469 20.26 5.27 16.06
C VAL A 469 20.81 5.19 17.48
N PRO A 470 21.30 6.31 18.05
CA PRO A 470 21.76 6.33 19.43
C PRO A 470 20.71 5.81 20.41
N LEU A 471 21.08 4.81 21.23
CA LEU A 471 20.17 4.24 22.21
C LEU A 471 19.75 5.27 23.26
N SER A 472 18.47 5.33 23.59
CA SER A 472 17.92 6.25 24.60
C SER A 472 18.46 5.93 26.00
N GLY A 473 18.47 6.94 26.88
CA GLY A 473 18.87 6.77 28.28
C GLY A 473 18.14 5.61 29.00
N PRO A 474 16.80 5.49 28.88
CA PRO A 474 16.08 4.36 29.46
C PRO A 474 16.41 3.01 28.80
N ALA A 475 16.63 2.93 27.49
CA ALA A 475 17.04 1.68 26.83
C ALA A 475 18.42 1.21 27.32
N ARG A 476 19.39 2.12 27.46
CA ARG A 476 20.71 1.83 28.02
C ARG A 476 20.63 1.29 29.46
N ARG A 477 19.71 1.80 30.29
CA ARG A 477 19.49 1.30 31.65
C ARG A 477 18.97 -0.14 31.66
N ILE A 478 18.09 -0.52 30.73
CA ILE A 478 17.60 -1.90 30.59
C ILE A 478 18.75 -2.86 30.25
N LEU A 479 19.57 -2.51 29.25
CA LEU A 479 20.72 -3.31 28.86
C LEU A 479 21.76 -3.41 29.98
N ALA A 480 22.05 -2.30 30.66
CA ALA A 480 22.97 -2.25 31.79
C ALA A 480 22.50 -3.14 32.96
N ALA A 481 21.20 -3.14 33.28
CA ALA A 481 20.63 -4.00 34.31
C ALA A 481 20.81 -5.51 34.01
N ALA A 482 20.86 -5.88 32.73
CA ALA A 482 21.13 -7.24 32.29
C ALA A 482 22.63 -7.59 32.20
N ARG A 483 23.52 -6.64 32.53
CA ARG A 483 24.97 -6.72 32.27
C ARG A 483 25.28 -7.03 30.80
N PHE A 484 24.50 -6.45 29.90
CA PHE A 484 24.62 -6.68 28.46
C PHE A 484 25.94 -6.08 27.95
N ARG A 485 26.80 -6.94 27.39
CA ARG A 485 28.07 -6.55 26.75
C ARG A 485 28.34 -7.46 25.57
N LEU A 486 28.81 -6.87 24.48
CA LEU A 486 29.16 -7.58 23.25
C LEU A 486 30.57 -7.17 22.82
N PRO A 487 31.63 -7.65 23.50
CA PRO A 487 33.00 -7.37 23.08
C PRO A 487 33.23 -7.81 21.62
N PRO A 488 34.05 -7.08 20.85
CA PRO A 488 34.40 -7.44 19.48
C PRO A 488 34.87 -8.89 19.33
N VAL A 489 34.28 -9.62 18.37
CA VAL A 489 34.65 -11.01 18.04
C VAL A 489 34.29 -11.33 16.59
N LEU A 490 35.05 -12.22 15.94
CA LEU A 490 34.89 -12.62 14.53
C LEU A 490 34.64 -11.43 13.57
N ALA A 491 33.42 -11.28 13.03
CA ALA A 491 33.09 -10.27 12.01
C ALA A 491 33.36 -8.82 12.47
N PHE A 492 33.52 -8.62 13.78
CA PHE A 492 33.69 -7.33 14.45
C PHE A 492 35.09 -7.15 15.06
N ALA A 493 36.00 -8.11 14.90
CA ALA A 493 37.35 -8.05 15.46
C ALA A 493 38.43 -8.08 14.36
N GLY A 494 39.54 -7.40 14.59
CA GLY A 494 40.74 -7.43 13.74
C GLY A 494 41.88 -8.28 14.31
N GLY A 495 42.96 -8.40 13.55
CA GLY A 495 44.25 -8.87 14.09
C GLY A 495 44.32 -10.34 14.54
N GLU A 496 45.10 -10.58 15.59
CA GLU A 496 45.38 -11.93 16.12
C GLU A 496 44.18 -12.55 16.86
N GLU A 497 43.44 -11.74 17.62
CA GLU A 497 42.24 -12.18 18.36
C GLU A 497 41.19 -12.77 17.40
N HIS A 498 40.96 -12.11 16.26
CA HIS A 498 40.11 -12.66 15.19
C HIS A 498 40.59 -14.03 14.71
N ARG A 499 41.89 -14.17 14.42
CA ARG A 499 42.46 -15.42 13.89
C ARG A 499 42.43 -16.54 14.91
N ALA A 500 42.57 -16.24 16.21
CA ALA A 500 42.48 -17.22 17.28
C ALA A 500 41.07 -17.82 17.36
N VAL A 501 40.04 -16.97 17.46
CA VAL A 501 38.64 -17.44 17.51
C VAL A 501 38.24 -18.14 16.21
N ARG A 502 38.60 -17.57 15.05
CA ARG A 502 38.26 -18.17 13.74
C ARG A 502 38.85 -19.57 13.55
N ARG A 503 40.03 -19.86 14.09
CA ARG A 503 40.64 -21.21 14.03
C ARG A 503 39.81 -22.26 14.75
N VAL A 504 39.12 -21.89 15.83
CA VAL A 504 38.24 -22.80 16.60
C VAL A 504 36.88 -22.94 15.92
N VAL A 505 36.31 -21.85 15.40
CA VAL A 505 34.96 -21.84 14.82
C VAL A 505 34.94 -22.45 13.41
N ALA A 506 35.94 -22.20 12.57
CA ALA A 506 35.93 -22.60 11.16
C ALA A 506 35.77 -24.12 10.91
N PRO A 507 36.37 -25.03 11.70
CA PRO A 507 36.16 -26.48 11.56
C PRO A 507 34.69 -26.92 11.64
N PHE A 508 33.84 -26.20 12.37
CA PHE A 508 32.41 -26.47 12.46
C PHE A 508 31.67 -26.21 11.14
N PHE A 509 32.21 -25.34 10.28
CA PHE A 509 31.65 -24.97 8.98
C PHE A 509 32.51 -25.50 7.81
N SER A 510 33.29 -26.55 8.05
CA SER A 510 34.13 -27.14 7.00
C SER A 510 33.27 -27.67 5.84
N PRO A 511 33.80 -27.70 4.59
CA PRO A 511 33.06 -28.23 3.45
C PRO A 511 32.54 -29.66 3.65
N ALA A 512 33.23 -30.49 4.45
CA ALA A 512 32.77 -31.83 4.80
C ALA A 512 31.51 -31.80 5.67
N LYS A 513 31.54 -31.05 6.78
CA LYS A 513 30.37 -30.89 7.66
C LYS A 513 29.17 -30.25 6.96
N VAL A 514 29.42 -29.27 6.08
CA VAL A 514 28.35 -28.64 5.28
C VAL A 514 27.70 -29.65 4.34
N ARG A 515 28.47 -30.53 3.67
CA ARG A 515 27.90 -31.60 2.84
C ARG A 515 27.09 -32.61 3.65
N GLU A 516 27.56 -32.97 4.85
CA GLU A 516 26.84 -33.87 5.77
C GLU A 516 25.48 -33.29 6.21
N ALA A 517 25.32 -31.97 6.23
CA ALA A 517 24.06 -31.32 6.59
C ALA A 517 22.93 -31.53 5.55
N ARG A 518 23.25 -31.95 4.31
CA ARG A 518 22.26 -32.11 3.21
C ARG A 518 21.05 -32.94 3.60
N GLY A 519 21.27 -34.13 4.19
CA GLY A 519 20.17 -35.02 4.61
C GLY A 519 19.28 -34.36 5.67
N ARG A 520 19.90 -33.66 6.63
CA ARG A 520 19.17 -32.95 7.70
C ARG A 520 18.36 -31.78 7.16
N ILE A 521 18.89 -31.02 6.21
CA ILE A 521 18.18 -29.90 5.57
C ILE A 521 16.90 -30.40 4.89
N LEU A 522 17.00 -31.47 4.09
CA LEU A 522 15.86 -32.07 3.40
C LEU A 522 14.83 -32.64 4.39
N ALA A 523 15.28 -33.42 5.39
CA ALA A 523 14.41 -33.97 6.41
C ALA A 523 13.67 -32.87 7.19
N THR A 524 14.39 -31.82 7.60
CA THR A 524 13.80 -30.68 8.33
C THR A 524 12.79 -29.93 7.47
N THR A 525 13.09 -29.73 6.19
CA THR A 525 12.18 -29.09 5.23
C THR A 525 10.88 -29.87 5.10
N ARG A 526 10.96 -31.20 4.94
CA ARG A 526 9.79 -32.09 4.89
C ARG A 526 8.96 -31.99 6.16
N THR A 527 9.59 -32.14 7.33
CA THR A 527 8.89 -32.07 8.62
C THR A 527 8.20 -30.72 8.84
N ALA A 528 8.90 -29.61 8.59
CA ALA A 528 8.35 -28.27 8.77
C ALA A 528 7.19 -28.01 7.79
N LEU A 529 7.32 -28.43 6.54
CA LEU A 529 6.28 -28.27 5.54
C LEU A 529 5.05 -29.13 5.84
N THR A 530 5.24 -30.39 6.26
CA THR A 530 4.15 -31.27 6.68
C THR A 530 3.38 -30.71 7.88
N ALA A 531 4.10 -30.19 8.88
CA ALA A 531 3.48 -29.54 10.03
C ALA A 531 2.64 -28.31 9.59
N ALA A 532 3.21 -27.46 8.75
CA ALA A 532 2.53 -26.28 8.21
C ALA A 532 1.25 -26.65 7.43
N LEU A 533 1.31 -27.68 6.58
CA LEU A 533 0.16 -28.13 5.80
C LEU A 533 -0.92 -28.79 6.67
N ALA A 534 -0.53 -29.53 7.71
CA ALA A 534 -1.47 -30.17 8.64
C ALA A 534 -2.29 -29.14 9.44
N ASP A 535 -1.66 -28.05 9.87
CA ASP A 535 -2.35 -26.93 10.54
C ASP A 535 -3.31 -26.21 9.58
N THR A 536 -2.95 -26.14 8.30
CA THR A 536 -3.72 -25.42 7.28
C THR A 536 -4.90 -26.23 6.74
N GLY A 537 -4.77 -27.56 6.62
CA GLY A 537 -5.85 -28.48 6.23
C GLY A 537 -7.01 -28.53 7.22
N ARG A 538 -6.81 -28.07 8.46
CA ARG A 538 -7.88 -27.87 9.47
C ARG A 538 -8.61 -26.53 9.32
N ALA A 539 -8.05 -25.58 8.56
CA ALA A 539 -8.51 -24.19 8.48
C ALA A 539 -8.83 -23.69 7.04
N GLY A 540 -8.51 -24.45 5.99
CA GLY A 540 -8.78 -24.08 4.59
C GLY A 540 -8.02 -22.85 4.08
N GLY A 541 -6.80 -22.59 4.61
CA GLY A 541 -6.09 -21.31 4.44
C GLY A 541 -4.80 -21.33 3.59
N ALA A 542 -4.11 -20.18 3.56
CA ALA A 542 -2.77 -20.02 3.00
C ALA A 542 -1.68 -20.44 4.01
N VAL A 543 -0.53 -20.91 3.51
CA VAL A 543 0.65 -21.24 4.31
C VAL A 543 1.68 -20.11 4.19
N ASP A 544 2.25 -19.65 5.29
CA ASP A 544 3.41 -18.77 5.26
C ASP A 544 4.72 -19.57 5.32
N LEU A 545 5.40 -19.70 4.19
CA LEU A 545 6.67 -20.44 4.12
C LEU A 545 7.83 -19.72 4.84
N ALA A 546 7.72 -18.40 5.07
CA ALA A 546 8.75 -17.62 5.77
C ALA A 546 8.78 -17.93 7.27
N THR A 547 7.62 -18.06 7.89
CA THR A 547 7.47 -18.31 9.34
C THR A 547 7.41 -19.78 9.69
N THR A 548 7.30 -20.67 8.69
CA THR A 548 7.26 -22.13 8.89
C THR A 548 8.57 -22.77 8.45
N VAL A 549 8.77 -22.97 7.14
CA VAL A 549 9.91 -23.69 6.58
C VAL A 549 11.21 -22.90 6.71
N ALA A 550 11.22 -21.65 6.23
CA ALA A 550 12.43 -20.82 6.23
C ALA A 550 12.93 -20.55 7.66
N ALA A 551 12.00 -20.45 8.62
CA ALA A 551 12.29 -20.26 10.03
C ALA A 551 12.94 -21.50 10.67
N ALA A 552 12.35 -22.68 10.46
CA ALA A 552 12.78 -23.91 11.13
C ALA A 552 14.14 -24.45 10.63
N VAL A 553 14.40 -24.39 9.32
CA VAL A 553 15.54 -25.10 8.72
C VAL A 553 16.89 -24.57 9.22
N PRO A 554 17.24 -23.27 9.06
CA PRO A 554 18.55 -22.76 9.46
C PRO A 554 18.78 -22.88 10.97
N ALA A 555 17.74 -22.68 11.79
CA ALA A 555 17.84 -22.78 13.23
C ALA A 555 18.25 -24.21 13.66
N ARG A 556 17.56 -25.24 13.16
CA ARG A 556 17.83 -26.64 13.52
C ARG A 556 19.16 -27.14 12.96
N VAL A 557 19.54 -26.71 11.76
CA VAL A 557 20.82 -27.09 11.15
C VAL A 557 21.98 -26.45 11.89
N MET A 558 21.89 -25.16 12.23
CA MET A 558 22.92 -24.47 13.02
C MET A 558 23.12 -25.09 14.39
N SER A 559 22.04 -25.42 15.11
CA SER A 559 22.14 -26.09 16.41
C SER A 559 22.84 -27.45 16.31
N ALA A 560 22.48 -28.25 15.28
CA ALA A 560 23.11 -29.53 15.04
C ALA A 560 24.59 -29.44 14.65
N LEU A 561 24.94 -28.46 13.82
CA LEU A 561 26.29 -28.27 13.32
C LEU A 561 27.24 -27.81 14.42
N THR A 562 26.75 -26.95 15.31
CA THR A 562 27.53 -26.32 16.39
C THR A 562 27.42 -27.03 17.73
N GLY A 563 26.48 -27.97 17.89
CA GLY A 563 26.19 -28.62 19.17
C GLY A 563 25.62 -27.68 20.23
N VAL A 564 25.28 -26.43 19.87
CA VAL A 564 24.67 -25.45 20.78
C VAL A 564 23.15 -25.60 20.72
N PRO A 565 22.46 -25.83 21.85
CA PRO A 565 21.01 -25.97 21.85
C PRO A 565 20.32 -24.65 21.49
N ASN A 566 19.18 -24.73 20.81
CA ASN A 566 18.33 -23.55 20.57
C ASN A 566 17.33 -23.36 21.72
N PRO A 567 16.94 -22.11 22.04
CA PRO A 567 15.71 -21.86 22.78
C PRO A 567 14.50 -22.25 21.90
N PRO A 568 13.26 -22.22 22.43
CA PRO A 568 12.07 -22.42 21.60
C PRO A 568 12.11 -21.56 20.33
N GLU A 569 11.86 -22.16 19.15
CA GLU A 569 12.14 -21.55 17.84
C GLU A 569 11.48 -20.18 17.67
N ALA A 570 10.21 -20.05 18.04
CA ALA A 570 9.50 -18.78 18.00
C ALA A 570 10.17 -17.69 18.85
N GLN A 571 10.76 -18.06 19.98
CA GLN A 571 11.49 -17.14 20.85
C GLN A 571 12.85 -16.76 20.24
N LEU A 572 13.56 -17.73 19.64
CA LEU A 572 14.82 -17.48 18.92
C LEU A 572 14.64 -16.47 17.78
N HIS A 573 13.60 -16.66 16.97
CA HIS A 573 13.28 -15.76 15.86
C HIS A 573 12.93 -14.37 16.35
N ARG A 574 12.08 -14.25 17.38
CA ARG A 574 11.72 -12.95 17.96
C ARG A 574 12.97 -12.21 18.47
N TRP A 575 13.80 -12.88 19.26
CA TRP A 575 15.03 -12.30 19.78
C TRP A 575 16.00 -11.86 18.68
N SER A 576 16.11 -12.65 17.62
CA SER A 576 17.00 -12.35 16.49
C SER A 576 16.50 -11.16 15.69
N ALA A 577 15.21 -11.15 15.31
CA ALA A 577 14.58 -10.04 14.59
C ALA A 577 14.62 -8.73 15.39
N ASP A 578 14.29 -8.79 16.69
CA ASP A 578 14.34 -7.62 17.58
C ASP A 578 15.77 -7.08 17.72
N SER A 579 16.77 -7.96 17.75
CA SER A 579 18.18 -7.56 17.78
C SER A 579 18.62 -6.89 16.49
N LEU A 580 18.22 -7.42 15.34
CA LEU A 580 18.50 -6.79 14.05
C LEU A 580 17.91 -5.37 13.99
N GLU A 581 16.66 -5.20 14.43
CA GLU A 581 16.01 -3.88 14.45
C GLU A 581 16.67 -2.92 15.46
N LEU A 582 17.09 -3.41 16.63
CA LEU A 582 17.72 -2.57 17.66
C LEU A 582 19.05 -1.96 17.18
N PHE A 583 19.86 -2.74 16.47
CA PHE A 583 21.21 -2.35 16.08
C PHE A 583 21.28 -1.77 14.66
N TRP A 584 20.42 -2.20 13.72
CA TRP A 584 20.45 -1.77 12.32
C TRP A 584 19.16 -1.11 11.82
N GLY A 585 18.15 -0.95 12.68
CA GLY A 585 16.91 -0.24 12.36
C GLY A 585 16.91 1.22 12.81
N TRP A 586 15.73 1.84 12.71
CA TRP A 586 15.47 3.21 13.16
C TRP A 586 14.32 3.28 14.17
N PRO A 587 14.38 2.52 15.28
CA PRO A 587 13.30 2.52 16.28
C PRO A 587 13.23 3.84 17.02
N ASP A 588 12.00 4.35 17.21
CA ASP A 588 11.72 5.43 18.15
C ASP A 588 12.02 5.01 19.60
N GLU A 589 12.00 5.97 20.53
CA GLU A 589 12.36 5.72 21.92
C GLU A 589 11.51 4.60 22.57
N ASP A 590 10.20 4.57 22.32
CA ASP A 590 9.30 3.56 22.88
C ASP A 590 9.58 2.16 22.32
N ARG A 591 9.87 2.06 21.01
CA ARG A 591 10.26 0.81 20.36
C ARG A 591 11.60 0.32 20.90
N GLN A 592 12.57 1.22 21.09
CA GLN A 592 13.87 0.87 21.68
C GLN A 592 13.73 0.18 23.05
N LEU A 593 12.78 0.59 23.90
CA LEU A 593 12.59 -0.06 25.20
C LEU A 593 12.16 -1.52 25.08
N ARG A 594 11.29 -1.84 24.12
CA ARG A 594 10.83 -3.22 23.88
C ARG A 594 11.96 -4.08 23.32
N LEU A 595 12.66 -3.55 22.32
CA LEU A 595 13.79 -4.22 21.69
C LEU A 595 14.94 -4.45 22.67
N ALA A 596 15.25 -3.48 23.53
CA ALA A 596 16.28 -3.60 24.56
C ALA A 596 15.96 -4.69 25.59
N ARG A 597 14.69 -4.87 25.98
CA ARG A 597 14.26 -5.99 26.85
C ARG A 597 14.47 -7.33 26.16
N SER A 598 14.08 -7.43 24.89
CA SER A 598 14.24 -8.63 24.08
C SER A 598 15.71 -9.02 23.92
N ALA A 599 16.58 -8.06 23.57
CA ALA A 599 18.02 -8.23 23.47
C ALA A 599 18.66 -8.65 24.82
N ALA A 600 18.22 -8.03 25.92
CA ALA A 600 18.66 -8.38 27.27
C ALA A 600 18.28 -9.82 27.66
N ASP A 601 17.08 -10.28 27.29
CA ASP A 601 16.63 -11.64 27.54
C ASP A 601 17.42 -12.66 26.72
N PHE A 602 17.67 -12.36 25.44
CA PHE A 602 18.49 -13.22 24.58
C PHE A 602 19.92 -13.36 25.11
N HIS A 603 20.54 -12.24 25.48
CA HIS A 603 21.87 -12.22 26.11
C HIS A 603 21.89 -13.00 27.43
N ARG A 604 20.83 -12.92 28.25
CA ARG A 604 20.73 -13.70 29.49
C ARG A 604 20.66 -15.20 29.22
N TRP A 605 19.88 -15.62 28.22
CA TRP A 605 19.81 -17.01 27.80
C TRP A 605 21.16 -17.53 27.30
N LEU A 606 21.88 -16.76 26.46
CA LEU A 606 23.22 -17.13 25.99
C LEU A 606 24.23 -17.29 27.11
N ARG A 607 24.21 -16.41 28.13
CA ARG A 607 25.05 -16.60 29.32
C ARG A 607 24.77 -17.92 30.03
N GLY A 608 23.51 -18.33 30.11
CA GLY A 608 23.13 -19.64 30.63
C GLY A 608 23.74 -20.77 29.79
N ALA A 609 23.56 -20.72 28.47
CA ALA A 609 24.09 -21.73 27.55
C ALA A 609 25.63 -21.85 27.59
N VAL A 610 26.35 -20.73 27.78
CA VAL A 610 27.81 -20.74 27.96
C VAL A 610 28.22 -21.38 29.29
N VAL A 611 27.47 -21.12 30.38
CA VAL A 611 27.72 -21.77 31.67
C VAL A 611 27.47 -23.28 31.60
N GLU A 612 26.38 -23.70 30.95
CA GLU A 612 26.06 -25.12 30.75
C GLU A 612 27.12 -25.84 29.92
N ALA A 613 27.66 -25.21 28.89
CA ALA A 613 28.70 -25.77 28.04
C ALA A 613 30.05 -25.99 28.75
N ARG A 614 30.22 -25.48 29.98
CA ARG A 614 31.41 -25.70 30.83
C ARG A 614 31.27 -26.88 31.80
N GLY A 615 30.07 -27.45 31.95
CA GLY A 615 29.83 -28.55 32.86
C GLY A 615 30.44 -29.87 32.36
N ASP A 616 30.68 -30.81 33.28
CA ASP A 616 31.22 -32.14 32.97
C ASP A 616 30.30 -32.97 32.03
N ASP A 617 29.03 -32.56 31.89
CA ASP A 617 28.01 -33.16 31.01
C ASP A 617 27.92 -32.48 29.62
N ALA A 618 28.87 -31.62 29.24
CA ALA A 618 28.84 -30.93 27.95
C ALA A 618 28.87 -31.91 26.76
N GLN A 619 27.96 -31.73 25.80
CA GLN A 619 27.88 -32.61 24.63
C GLN A 619 29.16 -32.55 23.77
N PRO A 620 29.72 -33.71 23.37
CA PRO A 620 30.84 -33.75 22.43
C PRO A 620 30.52 -32.98 21.14
N GLY A 621 31.41 -32.06 20.74
CA GLY A 621 31.19 -31.22 19.56
C GLY A 621 30.32 -29.98 19.81
N ASN A 622 30.20 -29.52 21.06
CA ASN A 622 29.65 -28.21 21.38
C ASN A 622 30.68 -27.07 21.12
N LEU A 623 30.27 -26.05 20.37
CA LEU A 623 31.12 -24.93 19.98
C LEU A 623 31.56 -24.07 21.17
N PHE A 624 30.67 -23.80 22.14
CA PHE A 624 31.01 -22.99 23.31
C PHE A 624 32.01 -23.70 24.21
N ALA A 625 31.89 -25.02 24.37
CA ALA A 625 32.89 -25.84 25.06
C ALA A 625 34.27 -25.77 24.36
N ALA A 626 34.30 -25.95 23.04
CA ALA A 626 35.55 -25.88 22.27
C ALA A 626 36.24 -24.50 22.36
N LEU A 627 35.47 -23.42 22.44
CA LEU A 627 36.01 -22.06 22.64
C LEU A 627 36.56 -21.85 24.04
N HIS A 628 35.89 -22.43 25.04
CA HIS A 628 36.37 -22.41 26.42
C HIS A 628 37.69 -23.16 26.56
N GLU A 629 37.79 -24.36 25.98
CA GLU A 629 39.03 -25.16 25.92
C GLU A 629 40.17 -24.42 25.21
N ALA A 630 39.84 -23.60 24.20
CA ALA A 630 40.79 -22.76 23.50
C ALA A 630 41.17 -21.45 24.25
N GLY A 631 40.64 -21.24 25.45
CA GLY A 631 40.96 -20.09 26.31
C GLY A 631 40.24 -18.79 25.96
N VAL A 632 39.12 -18.85 25.23
CA VAL A 632 38.28 -17.68 24.97
C VAL A 632 37.44 -17.36 26.21
N ASP A 633 37.41 -16.10 26.63
CA ASP A 633 36.65 -15.69 27.82
C ASP A 633 35.13 -15.72 27.61
N ASP A 634 34.38 -15.95 28.70
CA ASP A 634 32.93 -16.13 28.65
C ASP A 634 32.19 -14.94 28.02
N GLU A 635 32.63 -13.69 28.23
CA GLU A 635 31.99 -12.51 27.61
C GLU A 635 32.15 -12.53 26.08
N ARG A 636 33.32 -12.92 25.57
CA ARG A 636 33.54 -13.10 24.12
C ARG A 636 32.81 -14.31 23.56
N ILE A 637 32.67 -15.42 24.30
CA ILE A 637 31.85 -16.57 23.85
C ILE A 637 30.38 -16.17 23.76
N VAL A 638 29.85 -15.41 24.73
CA VAL A 638 28.47 -14.89 24.68
C VAL A 638 28.29 -13.92 23.52
N SER A 639 29.23 -13.00 23.30
CA SER A 639 29.22 -12.08 22.15
C SER A 639 29.21 -12.85 20.82
N LEU A 640 30.05 -13.88 20.72
CA LEU A 640 30.09 -14.75 19.55
C LEU A 640 28.75 -15.47 19.37
N GLY A 641 28.19 -16.06 20.42
CA GLY A 641 26.91 -16.73 20.37
C GLY A 641 25.78 -15.79 19.92
N TYR A 642 25.78 -14.55 20.41
CA TYR A 642 24.80 -13.52 20.04
C TYR A 642 24.77 -13.30 18.53
N PHE A 643 25.93 -13.14 17.90
CA PHE A 643 25.99 -12.86 16.47
C PHE A 643 26.05 -14.08 15.58
N LEU A 644 26.73 -15.15 16.00
CA LEU A 644 26.85 -16.37 15.21
C LEU A 644 25.49 -17.07 15.08
N VAL A 645 24.68 -17.07 16.14
CA VAL A 645 23.31 -17.60 16.06
C VAL A 645 22.50 -16.74 15.09
N ILE A 646 22.45 -15.41 15.25
CA ILE A 646 21.71 -14.52 14.34
C ILE A 646 22.21 -14.64 12.89
N ALA A 647 23.52 -14.58 12.66
CA ALA A 647 24.14 -14.64 11.32
C ALA A 647 24.12 -16.05 10.70
N GLY A 648 23.90 -17.10 11.51
CA GLY A 648 23.77 -18.47 11.03
C GLY A 648 22.33 -18.78 10.63
N GLN A 649 21.36 -18.39 11.47
CA GLN A 649 19.96 -18.75 11.24
C GLN A 649 19.13 -17.64 10.59
N GLU A 650 19.19 -16.41 11.08
CA GLU A 650 18.21 -15.37 10.72
C GLU A 650 18.50 -14.83 9.32
N THR A 651 19.77 -14.51 9.04
CA THR A 651 20.17 -14.06 7.70
C THR A 651 19.94 -15.11 6.61
N THR A 652 20.06 -16.39 6.96
CA THR A 652 19.76 -17.49 6.04
C THR A 652 18.26 -17.66 5.85
N ARG A 653 17.45 -17.56 6.92
CA ARG A 653 15.98 -17.49 6.82
C ARG A 653 15.51 -16.36 5.90
N LEU A 654 16.11 -15.17 6.03
CA LEU A 654 15.83 -14.02 5.19
C LEU A 654 16.19 -14.28 3.71
N LEU A 655 17.32 -14.97 3.45
CA LEU A 655 17.72 -15.37 2.10
C LEU A 655 16.77 -16.43 1.51
N ILE A 656 16.39 -17.45 2.28
CA ILE A 656 15.41 -18.47 1.90
C ILE A 656 14.07 -17.82 1.55
N SER A 657 13.60 -16.88 2.38
CA SER A 657 12.34 -16.17 2.14
C SER A 657 12.38 -15.39 0.82
N THR A 658 13.50 -14.70 0.57
CA THR A 658 13.72 -13.99 -0.70
C THR A 658 13.73 -14.95 -1.90
N ALA A 659 14.47 -16.06 -1.80
CA ALA A 659 14.57 -17.05 -2.88
C ALA A 659 13.22 -17.73 -3.17
N LEU A 660 12.44 -18.09 -2.14
CA LEU A 660 11.10 -18.63 -2.29
C LEU A 660 10.16 -17.63 -2.98
N THR A 661 10.14 -16.37 -2.55
CA THR A 661 9.32 -15.32 -3.21
C THR A 661 9.67 -15.17 -4.69
N ARG A 662 10.96 -15.13 -5.03
CA ARG A 662 11.42 -15.03 -6.42
C ARG A 662 11.05 -16.25 -7.24
N ALA A 663 11.24 -17.44 -6.69
CA ALA A 663 10.92 -18.68 -7.35
C ALA A 663 9.41 -18.80 -7.64
N LEU A 664 8.56 -18.45 -6.68
CA LEU A 664 7.10 -18.54 -6.80
C LEU A 664 6.48 -17.43 -7.68
N ALA A 665 7.19 -16.31 -7.87
CA ALA A 665 6.75 -15.23 -8.76
C ALA A 665 6.84 -15.62 -10.25
N ASP A 666 7.64 -16.65 -10.59
CA ASP A 666 7.83 -17.16 -11.94
C ASP A 666 7.42 -18.65 -12.01
N PRO A 667 6.21 -18.96 -12.51
CA PRO A 667 5.71 -20.34 -12.56
C PRO A 667 6.59 -21.31 -13.35
N ALA A 668 7.28 -20.83 -14.39
CA ALA A 668 8.16 -21.68 -15.20
C ALA A 668 9.42 -22.05 -14.41
N ARG A 669 9.98 -21.07 -13.69
CA ARG A 669 11.10 -21.30 -12.76
C ARG A 669 10.71 -22.20 -11.60
N TRP A 670 9.54 -22.00 -11.01
CA TRP A 670 9.02 -22.88 -9.95
C TRP A 670 8.91 -24.34 -10.41
N ALA A 671 8.37 -24.57 -11.61
CA ALA A 671 8.26 -25.90 -12.18
C ALA A 671 9.64 -26.54 -12.46
N ALA A 672 10.60 -25.77 -12.97
CA ALA A 672 11.97 -26.25 -13.22
C ALA A 672 12.69 -26.66 -11.93
N LEU A 673 12.49 -25.93 -10.83
CA LEU A 673 13.05 -26.24 -9.52
C LEU A 673 12.45 -27.53 -8.93
N GLY A 674 11.20 -27.84 -9.22
CA GLY A 674 10.52 -29.06 -8.77
C GLY A 674 10.73 -30.28 -9.68
N ALA A 675 11.44 -30.16 -10.81
CA ALA A 675 11.53 -31.20 -11.82
C ALA A 675 12.53 -32.33 -11.45
N GLY A 676 12.17 -33.58 -11.81
CA GLY A 676 13.02 -34.77 -11.70
C GLY A 676 12.85 -35.56 -10.38
N ALA A 677 12.70 -36.89 -10.49
CA ALA A 677 12.88 -37.80 -9.35
C ALA A 677 14.38 -37.94 -9.01
N ASP A 678 14.70 -38.24 -7.75
CA ASP A 678 16.07 -38.29 -7.25
C ASP A 678 16.98 -39.18 -8.15
N GLY A 679 18.05 -38.60 -8.70
CA GLY A 679 19.15 -39.35 -9.36
C GLY A 679 19.16 -39.42 -10.89
N GLY A 680 18.56 -38.48 -11.64
CA GLY A 680 18.65 -38.41 -13.11
C GLY A 680 18.97 -37.02 -13.67
N ALA A 681 19.09 -36.89 -15.00
CA ALA A 681 19.45 -35.62 -15.68
C ALA A 681 18.52 -34.44 -15.34
N GLY A 682 17.25 -34.71 -14.96
CA GLY A 682 16.33 -33.69 -14.45
C GLY A 682 16.68 -33.16 -13.06
N ALA A 683 17.24 -34.01 -12.18
CA ALA A 683 17.68 -33.61 -10.85
C ALA A 683 18.94 -32.72 -10.91
N ASP A 684 19.89 -33.03 -11.79
CA ASP A 684 21.08 -32.20 -12.00
C ASP A 684 20.71 -30.80 -12.55
N ALA A 685 19.75 -30.74 -13.48
CA ALA A 685 19.23 -29.48 -14.00
C ALA A 685 18.50 -28.65 -12.92
N ALA A 686 17.71 -29.30 -12.05
CA ALA A 686 17.04 -28.63 -10.94
C ALA A 686 18.04 -28.12 -9.88
N GLU A 687 19.11 -28.87 -9.60
CA GLU A 687 20.20 -28.42 -8.71
C GLU A 687 20.93 -27.21 -9.28
N ALA A 688 21.24 -27.21 -10.58
CA ALA A 688 21.85 -26.06 -11.25
C ALA A 688 20.92 -24.83 -11.24
N ALA A 689 19.62 -25.03 -11.49
CA ALA A 689 18.62 -23.95 -11.43
C ALA A 689 18.49 -23.35 -10.02
N ALA A 690 18.51 -24.19 -8.98
CA ALA A 690 18.49 -23.72 -7.60
C ALA A 690 19.75 -22.93 -7.25
N ALA A 691 20.94 -23.42 -7.65
CA ALA A 691 22.20 -22.71 -7.44
C ALA A 691 22.23 -21.34 -8.13
N GLU A 692 21.76 -21.24 -9.38
CA GLU A 692 21.70 -19.96 -10.08
C GLU A 692 20.69 -19.01 -9.44
N LEU A 693 19.53 -19.49 -8.98
CA LEU A 693 18.58 -18.67 -8.24
C LEU A 693 19.22 -18.08 -6.96
N VAL A 694 19.98 -18.88 -6.21
CA VAL A 694 20.69 -18.38 -5.02
C VAL A 694 21.73 -17.33 -5.41
N ALA A 695 22.53 -17.58 -6.45
CA ALA A 695 23.51 -16.62 -6.95
C ALA A 695 22.86 -15.30 -7.40
N GLU A 696 21.72 -15.38 -8.09
CA GLU A 696 20.91 -14.23 -8.49
C GLU A 696 20.40 -13.45 -7.28
N CYS A 697 19.89 -14.13 -6.25
CA CYS A 697 19.46 -13.50 -5.01
C CYS A 697 20.62 -12.78 -4.33
N LEU A 698 21.78 -13.44 -4.19
CA LEU A 698 22.97 -12.86 -3.57
C LEU A 698 23.52 -11.65 -4.35
N ARG A 699 23.45 -11.66 -5.69
CA ARG A 699 23.83 -10.50 -6.51
C ARG A 699 22.86 -9.34 -6.36
N THR A 700 21.56 -9.59 -6.41
CA THR A 700 20.56 -8.53 -6.68
C THR A 700 19.71 -8.14 -5.46
N SER A 701 19.52 -9.06 -4.52
CA SER A 701 18.60 -8.91 -3.39
C SER A 701 19.08 -9.74 -2.19
N SER A 702 20.37 -9.62 -1.83
CA SER A 702 20.94 -10.36 -0.70
C SER A 702 20.20 -10.02 0.59
N SER A 703 20.13 -10.97 1.52
CA SER A 703 19.61 -10.69 2.86
C SER A 703 20.47 -9.72 3.65
N VAL A 704 21.75 -9.56 3.26
CA VAL A 704 22.71 -8.61 3.80
C VAL A 704 23.27 -7.74 2.66
N PRO A 705 22.54 -6.71 2.21
CA PRO A 705 22.92 -5.94 1.03
C PRO A 705 23.99 -4.89 1.29
N THR A 706 24.17 -4.49 2.55
CA THR A 706 25.17 -3.51 2.94
C THR A 706 25.90 -3.93 4.20
N TRP A 707 27.08 -3.37 4.44
CA TRP A 707 27.80 -3.56 5.69
C TRP A 707 28.62 -2.33 6.06
N ARG A 708 28.93 -2.15 7.36
CA ARG A 708 29.63 -0.95 7.85
C ARG A 708 31.13 -1.14 8.07
N ARG A 709 31.86 -0.04 7.89
CA ARG A 709 33.26 0.13 8.29
C ARG A 709 33.48 1.52 8.89
N LEU A 710 34.54 1.66 9.69
CA LEU A 710 35.03 2.93 10.21
C LEU A 710 36.44 3.17 9.66
N ALA A 711 36.69 4.34 9.07
CA ALA A 711 38.02 4.72 8.64
C ALA A 711 38.89 5.11 9.85
N THR A 712 40.08 4.52 9.99
CA THR A 712 41.01 4.81 11.09
C THR A 712 42.11 5.81 10.70
N ALA A 713 42.27 6.07 9.40
CA ALA A 713 43.25 7.00 8.84
C ALA A 713 42.69 7.66 7.56
N ASP A 714 43.21 8.83 7.22
CA ASP A 714 42.92 9.50 5.94
C ASP A 714 43.42 8.65 4.77
N VAL A 715 42.54 8.32 3.82
CA VAL A 715 42.83 7.44 2.70
C VAL A 715 41.97 7.77 1.48
N ARG A 716 42.49 7.50 0.28
CA ARG A 716 41.73 7.59 -0.98
C ARG A 716 41.39 6.21 -1.52
N VAL A 717 40.10 5.97 -1.77
CA VAL A 717 39.54 4.73 -2.36
C VAL A 717 38.70 5.11 -3.56
N GLY A 718 39.09 4.66 -4.76
CA GLY A 718 38.52 5.12 -6.02
C GLY A 718 38.50 6.65 -6.13
N GLU A 719 37.29 7.20 -6.29
CA GLU A 719 37.05 8.64 -6.36
C GLU A 719 36.89 9.30 -4.98
N HIS A 720 36.71 8.51 -3.93
CA HIS A 720 36.37 8.98 -2.59
C HIS A 720 37.61 9.37 -1.78
N GLU A 721 37.61 10.59 -1.26
CA GLU A 721 38.50 10.99 -0.15
C GLU A 721 37.82 10.63 1.18
N ILE A 722 38.44 9.73 1.94
CA ILE A 722 37.91 9.22 3.21
C ILE A 722 38.79 9.75 4.33
N ARG A 723 38.19 10.38 5.34
CA ARG A 723 38.88 10.93 6.51
C ARG A 723 38.84 9.95 7.67
N ALA A 724 39.85 10.01 8.54
CA ALA A 724 39.83 9.29 9.80
C ALA A 724 38.57 9.66 10.61
N GLY A 725 37.79 8.66 11.03
CA GLY A 725 36.51 8.83 11.71
C GLY A 725 35.28 8.71 10.81
N ASP A 726 35.43 8.70 9.47
CA ASP A 726 34.30 8.54 8.56
C ASP A 726 33.66 7.14 8.70
N GLU A 727 32.33 7.10 8.77
CA GLU A 727 31.55 5.87 8.71
C GLU A 727 31.24 5.52 7.25
N LEU A 728 31.58 4.29 6.87
CA LEU A 728 31.41 3.78 5.52
C LEU A 728 30.25 2.78 5.47
N LEU A 729 29.45 2.86 4.42
CA LEU A 729 28.43 1.87 4.08
C LEU A 729 28.81 1.19 2.76
N LEU A 730 29.25 -0.06 2.87
CA LEU A 730 29.65 -0.92 1.76
C LEU A 730 28.41 -1.55 1.15
N HIS A 731 28.12 -1.31 -0.13
CA HIS A 731 27.05 -1.98 -0.86
C HIS A 731 27.55 -3.33 -1.38
N LEU A 732 27.18 -4.42 -0.73
CA LEU A 732 27.68 -5.77 -1.02
C LEU A 732 26.87 -6.51 -2.10
N SER A 733 25.66 -6.03 -2.38
CA SER A 733 24.78 -6.57 -3.41
C SER A 733 23.87 -5.46 -3.98
N GLY A 734 23.38 -5.66 -5.20
CA GLY A 734 22.52 -4.76 -5.95
C GLY A 734 22.73 -4.95 -7.45
N GLU A 735 21.88 -4.33 -8.28
CA GLU A 735 21.91 -4.49 -9.75
C GLU A 735 23.24 -4.11 -10.42
N GLN A 736 24.06 -3.33 -9.73
CA GLN A 736 25.39 -2.88 -10.18
C GLN A 736 26.47 -3.98 -10.00
N HIS A 737 26.15 -5.11 -9.34
CA HIS A 737 27.12 -6.14 -8.96
C HIS A 737 27.00 -7.41 -9.81
N ASP A 738 28.13 -7.87 -10.33
CA ASP A 738 28.27 -9.11 -11.09
C ASP A 738 28.76 -10.31 -10.23
N ASP A 739 29.38 -10.06 -9.08
CA ASP A 739 29.96 -11.08 -8.20
C ASP A 739 29.12 -11.36 -6.95
N ALA A 740 28.36 -12.47 -6.97
CA ALA A 740 27.54 -12.94 -5.84
C ALA A 740 28.34 -13.14 -4.53
N ARG A 741 29.65 -13.39 -4.62
CA ARG A 741 30.48 -13.73 -3.45
C ARG A 741 30.68 -12.53 -2.52
N LEU A 742 30.53 -11.30 -3.03
CA LEU A 742 30.66 -10.08 -2.22
C LEU A 742 29.57 -9.97 -1.15
N ALA A 743 28.39 -10.57 -1.37
CA ALA A 743 27.30 -10.62 -0.40
C ALA A 743 27.70 -11.30 0.93
N PHE A 744 28.73 -12.15 0.90
CA PHE A 744 29.29 -12.81 2.09
C PHE A 744 30.53 -12.10 2.66
N GLY A 745 30.83 -10.89 2.19
CA GLY A 745 32.07 -10.18 2.48
C GLY A 745 33.29 -10.78 1.79
N PHE A 746 34.45 -10.19 2.06
CA PHE A 746 35.71 -10.57 1.41
C PHE A 746 36.88 -10.47 2.40
N GLY A 747 38.01 -11.10 2.07
CA GLY A 747 39.21 -11.06 2.91
C GLY A 747 39.03 -11.72 4.27
N LEU A 748 39.59 -11.10 5.31
CA LEU A 748 39.63 -11.63 6.69
C LEU A 748 38.24 -11.91 7.25
N HIS A 749 37.24 -11.09 6.90
CA HIS A 749 35.87 -11.16 7.42
C HIS A 749 34.89 -11.86 6.48
N ARG A 750 35.35 -12.68 5.52
CA ARG A 750 34.45 -13.52 4.72
C ARG A 750 33.65 -14.46 5.62
N CYS A 751 32.33 -14.52 5.40
CA CYS A 751 31.38 -15.34 6.16
C CYS A 751 31.81 -16.81 6.20
N LEU A 752 31.87 -17.39 7.40
CA LEU A 752 32.17 -18.81 7.60
C LEU A 752 31.04 -19.72 7.12
N GLY A 753 29.79 -19.25 7.23
CA GLY A 753 28.60 -20.00 6.84
C GLY A 753 28.20 -19.85 5.38
N ALA A 754 28.99 -19.19 4.52
CA ALA A 754 28.60 -18.89 3.14
C ALA A 754 28.13 -20.12 2.36
N GLY A 755 28.94 -21.19 2.37
CA GLY A 755 28.58 -22.44 1.67
C GLY A 755 27.39 -23.16 2.31
N LEU A 756 27.16 -22.99 3.62
CA LEU A 756 25.98 -23.55 4.29
C LEU A 756 24.72 -22.79 3.89
N ALA A 757 24.75 -21.46 3.91
CA ALA A 757 23.60 -20.62 3.54
C ALA A 757 23.19 -20.82 2.08
N GLU A 758 24.17 -20.96 1.17
CA GLU A 758 23.92 -21.31 -0.24
C GLU A 758 23.25 -22.69 -0.36
N LEU A 759 23.80 -23.70 0.34
CA LEU A 759 23.28 -25.07 0.31
C LEU A 759 21.87 -25.17 0.91
N GLU A 760 21.63 -24.56 2.08
CA GLU A 760 20.32 -24.51 2.73
C GLU A 760 19.28 -23.87 1.82
N THR A 761 19.60 -22.71 1.24
CA THR A 761 18.68 -22.00 0.36
C THR A 761 18.32 -22.81 -0.88
N ALA A 762 19.33 -23.38 -1.55
CA ALA A 762 19.11 -24.18 -2.75
C ALA A 762 18.26 -25.43 -2.46
N LEU A 763 18.57 -26.17 -1.39
CA LEU A 763 17.85 -27.39 -1.03
C LEU A 763 16.42 -27.10 -0.56
N VAL A 764 16.20 -26.06 0.24
CA VAL A 764 14.86 -25.70 0.74
C VAL A 764 13.94 -25.31 -0.41
N VAL A 765 14.38 -24.40 -1.29
CA VAL A 765 13.54 -23.94 -2.41
C VAL A 765 13.20 -25.10 -3.34
N ARG A 766 14.19 -25.93 -3.68
CA ARG A 766 13.99 -27.12 -4.53
C ARG A 766 13.02 -28.11 -3.89
N GLU A 767 13.22 -28.46 -2.62
CA GLU A 767 12.42 -29.46 -1.95
C GLU A 767 10.98 -29.00 -1.73
N VAL A 768 10.76 -27.71 -1.44
CA VAL A 768 9.41 -27.13 -1.38
C VAL A 768 8.76 -27.14 -2.77
N ALA A 769 9.47 -26.76 -3.83
CA ALA A 769 8.95 -26.82 -5.21
C ALA A 769 8.56 -28.23 -5.64
N ARG A 770 9.37 -29.23 -5.26
CA ARG A 770 9.11 -30.65 -5.51
C ARG A 770 7.86 -31.16 -4.76
N LEU A 771 7.70 -30.77 -3.49
CA LEU A 771 6.60 -31.24 -2.64
C LEU A 771 5.28 -30.49 -2.88
N LEU A 772 5.36 -29.24 -3.38
CA LEU A 772 4.23 -28.37 -3.69
C LEU A 772 4.36 -27.74 -5.09
N PRO A 773 4.29 -28.54 -6.17
CA PRO A 773 4.46 -28.05 -7.55
C PRO A 773 3.34 -27.07 -7.96
N GLY A 774 2.17 -27.15 -7.32
CA GLY A 774 1.04 -26.26 -7.57
C GLY A 774 0.96 -25.03 -6.65
N ALA A 775 1.96 -24.78 -5.79
CA ALA A 775 1.95 -23.61 -4.92
C ALA A 775 1.94 -22.30 -5.72
N ARG A 776 1.13 -21.33 -5.28
CA ARG A 776 1.08 -19.98 -5.85
C ARG A 776 1.07 -18.94 -4.74
N LEU A 777 1.76 -17.82 -4.95
CA LEU A 777 1.68 -16.66 -4.04
C LEU A 777 0.23 -16.21 -3.91
N THR A 778 -0.18 -15.87 -2.70
CA THR A 778 -1.55 -15.42 -2.38
C THR A 778 -1.51 -14.28 -1.36
N GLY A 779 -2.57 -13.48 -1.32
CA GLY A 779 -2.64 -12.29 -0.47
C GLY A 779 -1.92 -11.07 -1.04
N PRO A 780 -1.82 -9.97 -0.26
CA PRO A 780 -1.11 -8.77 -0.70
C PRO A 780 0.39 -9.03 -0.88
N PRO A 781 1.10 -8.23 -1.69
CA PRO A 781 2.56 -8.31 -1.80
C PRO A 781 3.22 -8.27 -0.42
N ALA A 782 4.22 -9.14 -0.20
CA ALA A 782 4.88 -9.25 1.08
C ALA A 782 5.51 -7.91 1.49
N THR A 783 5.26 -7.48 2.73
CA THR A 783 6.03 -6.38 3.33
C THR A 783 7.49 -6.81 3.45
N TRP A 784 8.40 -5.89 3.14
CA TRP A 784 9.83 -6.16 3.24
C TRP A 784 10.36 -5.67 4.59
N LEU A 785 11.11 -6.53 5.28
CA LEU A 785 12.08 -6.08 6.27
C LEU A 785 13.08 -5.19 5.54
N ARG A 786 13.28 -3.96 6.04
CA ARG A 786 14.25 -3.01 5.51
C ARG A 786 14.96 -2.35 6.68
N LEU A 787 16.13 -2.88 7.00
CA LEU A 787 17.08 -2.33 7.95
C LEU A 787 18.31 -1.86 7.19
N LEU A 788 19.22 -1.13 7.85
CA LEU A 788 20.41 -0.59 7.19
C LEU A 788 21.18 -1.67 6.41
N SER A 789 21.38 -2.83 7.04
CA SER A 789 22.18 -3.95 6.51
C SER A 789 21.39 -5.24 6.34
N PHE A 790 20.06 -5.23 6.50
CA PHE A 790 19.24 -6.44 6.38
C PHE A 790 17.96 -6.20 5.60
N GLN A 791 17.62 -7.14 4.72
CA GLN A 791 16.37 -7.09 3.97
C GLN A 791 15.84 -8.48 3.64
N ALA A 792 14.51 -8.62 3.55
CA ALA A 792 13.83 -9.76 2.93
C ALA A 792 12.30 -9.54 2.97
N PRO A 793 11.52 -10.29 2.19
CA PRO A 793 10.09 -10.47 2.45
C PRO A 793 9.86 -10.99 3.89
N GLN A 794 8.96 -10.36 4.64
CA GLN A 794 8.59 -10.80 5.99
C GLN A 794 7.70 -12.06 5.95
N HIS A 795 6.96 -12.24 4.86
CA HIS A 795 6.00 -13.32 4.66
C HIS A 795 6.14 -13.90 3.25
N VAL A 796 5.93 -15.21 3.11
CA VAL A 796 5.81 -15.91 1.82
C VAL A 796 4.51 -16.71 1.85
N LEU A 797 3.40 -16.00 1.67
CA LEU A 797 2.06 -16.58 1.70
C LEU A 797 1.77 -17.32 0.40
N VAL A 798 1.46 -18.61 0.51
CA VAL A 798 1.09 -19.45 -0.63
C VAL A 798 -0.24 -20.15 -0.41
N THR A 799 -1.05 -20.23 -1.46
CA THR A 799 -2.12 -21.22 -1.51
C THR A 799 -1.48 -22.56 -1.87
N PRO A 800 -1.53 -23.57 -0.99
CA PRO A 800 -0.92 -24.86 -1.29
C PRO A 800 -1.70 -25.57 -2.41
N GLY A 801 -1.00 -26.00 -3.45
CA GLY A 801 -1.53 -26.91 -4.47
C GLY A 801 -1.58 -28.37 -3.97
N PRO A 802 -1.78 -29.37 -4.85
CA PRO A 802 -1.71 -30.78 -4.46
C PRO A 802 -0.35 -31.10 -3.83
N TRP A 803 -0.39 -31.71 -2.65
CA TRP A 803 0.78 -32.16 -1.90
C TRP A 803 1.16 -33.58 -2.33
N HIS A 804 2.44 -33.79 -2.66
CA HIS A 804 2.94 -35.07 -3.16
C HIS A 804 3.76 -35.90 -2.14
N GLY A 805 3.74 -35.55 -0.85
CA GLY A 805 4.61 -36.18 0.18
C GLY A 805 4.07 -37.48 0.82
N GLY A 806 3.21 -38.24 0.12
CA GLY A 806 2.36 -39.27 0.73
C GLY A 806 2.92 -40.68 0.97
N GLU A 807 4.09 -41.07 0.44
CA GLU A 807 4.52 -42.49 0.51
C GLU A 807 5.80 -42.77 1.32
N ASP A 808 6.72 -41.81 1.49
CA ASP A 808 8.02 -42.06 2.14
C ASP A 808 8.10 -41.71 3.64
N THR A 809 7.09 -41.07 4.22
CA THR A 809 7.13 -40.64 5.63
C THR A 809 6.81 -41.74 6.65
N ARG A 810 6.45 -42.96 6.20
CA ARG A 810 6.21 -44.11 7.10
C ARG A 810 7.47 -44.90 7.48
N ILE A 811 8.62 -44.64 6.86
CA ILE A 811 9.83 -45.47 7.08
C ILE A 811 10.72 -44.92 8.23
N GLU A 812 10.62 -43.66 8.63
CA GLU A 812 11.52 -43.08 9.65
C GLU A 812 10.90 -42.85 11.05
N GLN A 813 9.58 -43.03 11.23
CA GLN A 813 8.96 -42.96 12.56
C GLN A 813 9.37 -44.11 13.50
N SER A 814 9.93 -45.21 12.98
CA SER A 814 10.40 -46.34 13.79
C SER A 814 11.76 -46.11 14.48
N GLY A 815 12.50 -45.04 14.11
CA GLY A 815 13.83 -44.76 14.65
C GLY A 815 13.87 -43.76 15.82
N VAL A 816 12.82 -42.97 16.02
CA VAL A 816 12.80 -41.88 17.02
C VAL A 816 12.18 -42.31 18.35
N ASP A 817 11.30 -43.30 18.35
CA ASP A 817 10.64 -43.82 19.57
C ASP A 817 11.54 -44.72 20.44
N ALA A 818 12.73 -45.10 19.97
CA ALA A 818 13.64 -45.96 20.72
C ALA A 818 14.50 -45.23 21.78
N CYS A 819 14.49 -43.89 21.82
CA CYS A 819 15.27 -43.12 22.80
C CYS A 819 14.44 -42.54 23.96
N ALA A 820 13.10 -42.60 23.88
CA ALA A 820 12.21 -42.05 24.91
C ALA A 820 11.75 -43.06 25.99
N SER A 821 12.24 -44.31 25.96
CA SER A 821 11.83 -45.38 26.90
C SER A 821 12.91 -45.85 27.88
N ARG A 822 13.97 -45.06 28.09
CA ARG A 822 14.91 -45.24 29.21
C ARG A 822 15.10 -43.91 29.95
N SER A 823 14.04 -43.53 30.66
CA SER A 823 14.10 -42.63 31.82
C SER A 823 14.62 -43.38 33.04
#